data_AF-A0A165GB22-F1
#
_entry.id   AF-A0A165GB22-F1
#
_cell.length_a   1.000
_cell.length_b   1.000
_cell.length_c   1.000
_cell.angle_alpha   90.00
_cell.angle_beta   90.00
_cell.angle_gamma   90.00
#
_symmetry.space_group_name_H-M   'P 1'
#
loop_
_entity.id
_entity.type
_entity.pdbx_description
1 polymer ?
#
loop_
_entity_poly.entity_id
_entity_poly.type
_entity_poly.pdbx_seq_one_letter_code
_entity_poly.pdbx_strand_id
1 'polypeptide(L)'
;MENDVYSLNMDLLSFSNNNGTYNNNANSLGGQNGVTMPPLPDSGANPSLEEQRIKLQLARETVRLRELELQLDLEQRKQRVRELDLQIAAEKRKEREAELELARLQSNHISPTTSESMPTSHLGNNGNDTPLSATMQNQAGTMNFTPMDFSFMSMPNPGLMPTTVDHFPNMGMFGDNSGMSAAWTGMSNQPTMAPFGGLNMAEPPSPEIADMLQELFGAPGEPIAPEPPLSLSSGSPDDPDPSADNDDAPAAGPATHASGSSGSSLSPALVAPLAQTARRSRKLRIEQLINCSNCNTPIAKLLLRGTREELDVPYELQYLCENCTTPATFNEQPQIKRRIKQGNDVTMPTVCDVCLRRQGTGGIIPKYPEQPLEFASEVVCLACCEKYQRCSDCGGGSGRAGAGKWRCKELFDEGRKTCNLSHARLGTGDLEMASWDVTDQLRGDVQIDNVIEACEALWKDNFLRLAVPEVLEVDSDSPLQLKTFQDIENKILAGGWPAKDFVLKGPGPGQRNYISLTWARNRPRRGKPIIEELPEEVKEDDKLLANLRRTTKLCPPGYMLVNVWLSQWDITSRTIRLFTTSPFENGDLDAHSSIAIAEMFRKIIAAGTDDYASADRPPLHVWMTFEKLGPMIDQRVEDAFVKKRAFLPLEAYIQRHSDMDQDQFRWPQYTRADLDPQYRKSGESPVLVLVKHLGSSMSWQKLLQLKIQEMKDRKDASQLIRKRKATDEADHRR
;
A
#
# COMPACT_ATOMS: atom_id res chain seq x y z
N MET A 1 -2.31 -14.72 41.78
CA MET A 1 -2.41 -16.13 41.36
C MET A 1 -3.49 -16.20 40.31
N GLU A 2 -3.08 -16.10 39.05
CA GLU A 2 -3.66 -16.79 37.91
C GLU A 2 -2.63 -16.60 36.79
N ASN A 3 -2.15 -17.73 36.27
CA ASN A 3 -1.08 -17.82 35.28
C ASN A 3 -1.70 -17.63 33.90
N ASP A 4 -1.28 -16.60 33.16
CA ASP A 4 -1.46 -16.61 31.71
C ASP A 4 -0.17 -17.05 31.03
N VAL A 5 -0.19 -18.34 30.73
CA VAL A 5 0.72 -19.06 29.84
C VAL A 5 0.32 -18.70 28.40
N TYR A 6 1.16 -17.95 27.71
CA TYR A 6 1.27 -18.04 26.25
C TYR A 6 2.73 -18.27 25.89
N SER A 7 3.14 -19.54 26.02
CA SER A 7 4.37 -20.07 25.43
C SER A 7 3.98 -21.17 24.46
N LEU A 8 4.35 -20.95 23.19
CA LEU A 8 4.85 -21.90 22.20
C LEU A 8 4.18 -23.28 22.08
N ASN A 9 3.68 -23.57 20.87
CA ASN A 9 3.74 -24.91 20.29
C ASN A 9 4.71 -24.89 19.09
N MET A 10 5.86 -25.54 19.28
CA MET A 10 6.60 -26.32 18.26
C MET A 10 5.97 -27.74 18.23
N ASP A 11 6.03 -28.61 17.22
CA ASP A 11 7.11 -29.07 16.33
C ASP A 11 6.52 -29.87 15.15
N LEU A 12 7.27 -30.01 14.04
CA LEU A 12 7.77 -31.29 13.46
C LEU A 12 8.12 -31.18 11.95
N LEU A 13 9.41 -31.40 11.63
CA LEU A 13 10.01 -32.23 10.55
C LEU A 13 9.47 -32.06 9.09
N SER A 14 10.24 -31.90 8.01
CA SER A 14 11.62 -32.33 7.71
C SER A 14 12.03 -32.08 6.22
N PHE A 15 13.33 -32.30 5.95
CA PHE A 15 14.02 -32.65 4.69
C PHE A 15 14.32 -31.58 3.62
N SER A 16 15.57 -31.09 3.67
CA SER A 16 16.33 -30.54 2.54
C SER A 16 16.64 -31.66 1.54
N ASN A 17 16.21 -31.49 0.29
CA ASN A 17 16.51 -32.40 -0.81
C ASN A 17 17.46 -31.70 -1.77
N ASN A 18 18.73 -32.09 -1.73
CA ASN A 18 19.79 -31.54 -2.56
C ASN A 18 19.85 -32.35 -3.87
N ASN A 19 19.31 -31.80 -4.96
CA ASN A 19 19.43 -32.42 -6.29
C ASN A 19 19.87 -31.36 -7.31
N GLY A 20 21.18 -31.16 -7.40
CA GLY A 20 21.82 -30.43 -8.48
C GLY A 20 21.75 -31.25 -9.77
N THR A 21 20.98 -30.77 -10.74
CA THR A 21 20.95 -31.32 -12.10
C THR A 21 22.04 -30.67 -12.92
N TYR A 22 23.16 -31.37 -13.09
CA TYR A 22 24.18 -31.03 -14.09
C TYR A 22 23.62 -31.37 -15.48
N ASN A 23 23.39 -30.33 -16.29
CA ASN A 23 22.99 -30.49 -17.68
C ASN A 23 24.21 -30.22 -18.57
N ASN A 24 24.92 -31.29 -18.95
CA ASN A 24 25.97 -31.25 -19.95
C ASN A 24 25.33 -31.25 -21.34
N ASN A 25 25.54 -30.18 -22.11
CA ASN A 25 25.34 -30.21 -23.55
C ASN A 25 26.57 -29.61 -24.23
N ALA A 26 27.44 -30.50 -24.71
CA ALA A 26 28.61 -30.19 -25.51
C ALA A 26 28.24 -30.30 -26.99
N ASN A 27 28.54 -29.23 -27.73
CA ASN A 27 28.81 -29.30 -29.17
C ASN A 27 29.68 -28.10 -29.54
N SER A 28 31.00 -28.29 -29.60
CA SER A 28 31.85 -27.55 -30.53
C SER A 28 33.13 -28.33 -30.81
N LEU A 29 33.40 -28.47 -32.11
CA LEU A 29 34.55 -29.11 -32.71
C LEU A 29 35.79 -28.22 -32.62
N GLY A 30 36.93 -28.85 -32.35
CA GLY A 30 38.21 -28.51 -32.99
C GLY A 30 39.10 -27.52 -32.25
N GLY A 31 40.19 -28.04 -31.68
CA GLY A 31 41.31 -27.21 -31.22
C GLY A 31 42.33 -28.02 -30.43
N GLN A 32 43.33 -28.57 -31.12
CA GLN A 32 44.50 -29.20 -30.53
C GLN A 32 45.28 -28.19 -29.66
N ASN A 33 45.63 -28.56 -28.43
CA ASN A 33 46.97 -28.38 -27.84
C ASN A 33 47.05 -29.07 -26.48
N GLY A 34 48.16 -29.78 -26.26
CA GLY A 34 48.37 -30.66 -25.13
C GLY A 34 48.72 -29.93 -23.84
N VAL A 35 48.09 -30.37 -22.75
CA VAL A 35 48.58 -30.20 -21.37
C VAL A 35 48.19 -31.45 -20.59
N THR A 36 49.14 -31.95 -19.79
CA THR A 36 49.13 -33.14 -18.92
C THR A 36 47.91 -33.25 -18.01
N MET A 37 47.24 -34.40 -18.08
CA MET A 37 46.09 -34.79 -17.23
C MET A 37 46.53 -35.22 -15.82
N PRO A 38 45.79 -34.86 -14.75
CA PRO A 38 45.92 -35.47 -13.43
C PRO A 38 45.29 -36.87 -13.39
N PRO A 39 45.64 -37.71 -12.39
CA PRO A 39 45.10 -39.07 -12.28
C PRO A 39 43.58 -39.06 -12.10
N LEU A 40 42.92 -39.92 -12.88
CA LEU A 40 41.48 -40.19 -12.79
C LEU A 40 41.11 -40.60 -11.36
N PRO A 41 40.10 -39.96 -10.73
CA PRO A 41 39.52 -40.49 -9.51
C PRO A 41 38.86 -41.84 -9.81
N ASP A 42 39.13 -42.82 -8.95
CA ASP A 42 38.57 -44.17 -9.01
C ASP A 42 37.08 -44.14 -9.36
N SER A 43 36.71 -44.93 -10.37
CA SER A 43 35.34 -45.18 -10.80
C SER A 43 34.49 -45.58 -9.60
N GLY A 44 33.82 -44.60 -9.01
CA GLY A 44 32.80 -44.79 -7.99
C GLY A 44 31.79 -45.80 -8.49
N ALA A 45 31.62 -46.87 -7.72
CA ALA A 45 30.73 -47.97 -8.02
C ALA A 45 29.38 -47.45 -8.52
N ASN A 46 29.01 -47.81 -9.75
CA ASN A 46 27.67 -47.55 -10.25
C ASN A 46 26.67 -48.08 -9.20
N PRO A 47 25.71 -47.26 -8.74
CA PRO A 47 24.75 -47.70 -7.74
C PRO A 47 24.09 -48.97 -8.25
N SER A 48 24.10 -50.01 -7.40
CA SER A 48 23.50 -51.30 -7.70
C SER A 48 22.11 -51.08 -8.31
N LEU A 49 21.74 -51.88 -9.32
CA LEU A 49 20.43 -51.80 -9.98
C LEU A 49 19.27 -51.90 -8.96
N GLU A 50 19.53 -52.53 -7.80
CA GLU A 50 18.62 -52.60 -6.67
C GLU A 50 18.46 -51.25 -5.95
N GLU A 51 19.54 -50.48 -5.78
CA GLU A 51 19.51 -49.14 -5.19
C GLU A 51 18.70 -48.18 -6.07
N GLN A 52 18.81 -48.30 -7.39
CA GLN A 52 18.00 -47.49 -8.33
C GLN A 52 16.51 -47.84 -8.24
N ARG A 53 16.15 -49.11 -8.06
CA ARG A 53 14.75 -49.53 -7.85
C ARG A 53 14.19 -48.98 -6.54
N ILE A 54 14.97 -49.05 -5.46
CA ILE A 54 14.58 -48.51 -4.15
C ILE A 54 14.39 -46.98 -4.25
N LYS A 55 15.30 -46.26 -4.90
CA LYS A 55 15.16 -44.81 -5.12
C LYS A 55 13.91 -44.45 -5.91
N LEU A 56 13.57 -45.23 -6.95
CA LEU A 56 12.36 -45.00 -7.74
C LEU A 56 11.09 -45.28 -6.93
N GLN A 57 11.09 -46.34 -6.10
CA GLN A 57 9.97 -46.68 -5.23
C GLN A 57 9.78 -45.61 -4.16
N LEU A 58 10.86 -45.13 -3.55
CA LEU A 58 10.84 -44.03 -2.58
C LEU A 58 10.26 -42.76 -3.23
N ALA A 59 10.71 -42.40 -4.43
CA ALA A 59 10.20 -41.22 -5.14
C ALA A 59 8.69 -41.31 -5.42
N ARG A 60 8.17 -42.49 -5.78
CA ARG A 60 6.72 -42.71 -5.99
C ARG A 60 5.94 -42.57 -4.70
N GLU A 61 6.42 -43.13 -3.59
CA GLU A 61 5.78 -42.99 -2.28
C GLU A 61 5.85 -41.54 -1.77
N THR A 62 6.94 -40.82 -2.01
CA THR A 62 7.02 -39.38 -1.66
C THR A 62 5.98 -38.55 -2.42
N VAL A 63 5.76 -38.84 -3.71
CA VAL A 63 4.71 -38.15 -4.50
C VAL A 63 3.32 -38.49 -3.96
N ARG A 64 3.08 -39.77 -3.63
CA ARG A 64 1.81 -40.23 -3.06
C ARG A 64 1.51 -39.60 -1.70
N LEU A 65 2.50 -39.50 -0.82
CA LEU A 65 2.36 -38.84 0.49
C LEU A 65 2.04 -37.35 0.32
N ARG A 66 2.71 -36.65 -0.60
CA ARG A 66 2.45 -35.24 -0.87
C ARG A 66 1.06 -35.00 -1.46
N GLU A 67 0.54 -35.94 -2.23
CA GLU A 67 -0.84 -35.89 -2.74
C GLU A 67 -1.87 -36.09 -1.61
N LEU A 68 -1.62 -37.04 -0.69
CA LEU A 68 -2.47 -37.26 0.48
C LEU A 68 -2.47 -36.06 1.44
N GLU A 69 -1.31 -35.44 1.68
CA GLU A 69 -1.20 -34.20 2.47
C GLU A 69 -2.03 -33.07 1.86
N LEU A 70 -2.00 -32.93 0.52
CA LEU A 70 -2.76 -31.92 -0.19
C LEU A 70 -4.28 -32.18 -0.13
N GLN A 71 -4.70 -33.45 -0.19
CA GLN A 71 -6.10 -33.84 0.00
C GLN A 71 -6.58 -33.52 1.42
N LEU A 72 -5.74 -33.79 2.43
CA LEU A 72 -6.07 -33.55 3.84
C LEU A 72 -6.17 -32.04 4.14
N ASP A 73 -5.28 -31.19 3.61
CA ASP A 73 -5.39 -29.73 3.73
C ASP A 73 -6.66 -29.19 3.02
N LEU A 74 -7.00 -29.72 1.84
CA LEU A 74 -8.24 -29.36 1.14
C LEU A 74 -9.48 -29.73 1.95
N GLU A 75 -9.48 -30.90 2.59
CA GLU A 75 -10.59 -31.35 3.43
C GLU A 75 -10.72 -30.52 4.72
N GLN A 76 -9.61 -30.20 5.38
CA GLN A 76 -9.59 -29.29 6.53
C GLN A 76 -10.07 -27.88 6.18
N ARG A 77 -9.72 -27.35 5.00
CA ARG A 77 -10.26 -26.07 4.52
C ARG A 77 -11.77 -26.15 4.27
N LYS A 78 -12.26 -27.24 3.68
CA LYS A 78 -13.71 -27.46 3.50
C LYS A 78 -14.45 -27.54 4.83
N GLN A 79 -13.86 -28.17 5.85
CA GLN A 79 -14.45 -28.21 7.19
C GLN A 79 -14.51 -26.82 7.84
N ARG A 80 -13.42 -26.04 7.77
CA ARG A 80 -13.39 -24.65 8.28
C ARG A 80 -14.43 -23.75 7.62
N VAL A 81 -14.64 -23.89 6.30
CA VAL A 81 -15.69 -23.13 5.59
C VAL A 81 -17.09 -23.53 6.08
N ARG A 82 -17.37 -24.84 6.23
CA ARG A 82 -18.68 -25.29 6.77
C ARG A 82 -18.92 -24.81 8.20
N GLU A 83 -17.87 -24.75 9.02
CA GLU A 83 -17.96 -24.24 10.39
C GLU A 83 -18.26 -22.73 10.42
N LEU A 84 -17.58 -21.95 9.58
CA LEU A 84 -17.86 -20.51 9.40
C LEU A 84 -19.29 -20.27 8.91
N ASP A 85 -19.78 -21.04 7.95
CA ASP A 85 -21.16 -20.93 7.45
C ASP A 85 -22.19 -21.24 8.54
N LEU A 86 -21.92 -22.23 9.41
CA LEU A 86 -22.75 -22.54 10.57
C LEU A 86 -22.74 -21.41 11.61
N GLN A 87 -21.58 -20.78 11.86
CA GLN A 87 -21.47 -19.64 12.76
C GLN A 87 -22.26 -18.43 12.23
N ILE A 88 -22.12 -18.10 10.93
CA ILE A 88 -22.87 -17.02 10.28
C ILE A 88 -24.39 -17.30 10.35
N ALA A 89 -24.81 -18.55 10.13
CA ALA A 89 -26.22 -18.93 10.23
C ALA A 89 -26.75 -18.80 11.67
N ALA A 90 -25.95 -19.14 12.68
CA ALA A 90 -26.31 -18.98 14.08
C ALA A 90 -26.40 -17.50 14.48
N GLU A 91 -25.47 -16.67 14.03
CA GLU A 91 -25.47 -15.22 14.28
C GLU A 91 -26.69 -14.54 13.63
N LYS A 92 -27.01 -14.88 12.37
CA LYS A 92 -28.24 -14.41 11.70
C LYS A 92 -29.54 -14.89 12.35
N ARG A 93 -29.51 -15.97 13.13
CA ARG A 93 -30.67 -16.38 13.93
C ARG A 93 -30.79 -15.50 15.18
N LYS A 94 -29.67 -15.24 15.87
CA LYS A 94 -29.64 -14.34 17.04
C LYS A 94 -30.06 -12.91 16.67
N GLU A 95 -29.62 -12.41 15.52
CA GLU A 95 -30.02 -11.09 15.00
C GLU A 95 -31.53 -10.99 14.79
N ARG A 96 -32.15 -11.99 14.15
CA ARG A 96 -33.61 -12.05 13.96
C ARG A 96 -34.39 -12.19 15.27
N GLU A 97 -33.85 -12.92 16.25
CA GLU A 97 -34.46 -13.01 17.59
C GLU A 97 -34.39 -11.66 18.32
N ALA A 98 -33.27 -10.93 18.21
CA ALA A 98 -33.12 -9.60 18.78
C ALA A 98 -34.04 -8.56 18.11
N GLU A 99 -34.19 -8.62 16.78
CA GLU A 99 -35.14 -7.76 16.05
C GLU A 99 -36.60 -8.00 16.48
N LEU A 100 -37.00 -9.26 16.68
CA LEU A 100 -38.33 -9.59 17.16
C LEU A 100 -38.58 -9.06 18.59
N GLU A 101 -37.58 -9.14 19.47
CA GLU A 101 -37.70 -8.62 20.83
C GLU A 101 -37.77 -7.07 20.85
N LEU A 102 -36.98 -6.39 20.00
CA LEU A 102 -37.08 -4.95 19.81
C LEU A 102 -38.46 -4.52 19.30
N ALA A 103 -39.01 -5.24 18.31
CA ALA A 103 -40.36 -4.99 17.81
C ALA A 103 -41.41 -5.17 18.92
N ARG A 104 -41.23 -6.17 19.79
CA ARG A 104 -42.10 -6.43 20.94
C ARG A 104 -42.07 -5.29 21.96
N LEU A 105 -40.87 -4.78 22.28
CA LEU A 105 -40.69 -3.63 23.18
C LEU A 105 -41.31 -2.35 22.61
N GLN A 106 -41.16 -2.10 21.31
CA GLN A 106 -41.77 -0.94 20.65
C GLN A 106 -43.30 -1.01 20.68
N SER A 107 -43.90 -2.20 20.53
CA SER A 107 -45.36 -2.37 20.59
C SER A 107 -45.96 -2.11 21.97
N ASN A 108 -45.23 -2.41 23.06
CA ASN A 108 -45.70 -2.19 24.43
C ASN A 108 -45.65 -0.71 24.87
N HIS A 109 -44.91 0.15 24.17
CA HIS A 109 -44.74 1.55 24.55
C HIS A 109 -45.85 2.48 24.02
N ILE A 110 -46.80 1.94 23.26
CA ILE A 110 -47.96 2.68 22.73
C ILE A 110 -49.23 2.21 23.46
N SER A 111 -49.36 2.58 24.74
CA SER A 111 -50.67 2.58 25.42
C SER A 111 -51.14 4.02 25.58
N PRO A 112 -52.37 4.37 25.16
CA PRO A 112 -52.87 5.73 25.23
C PRO A 112 -53.19 6.10 26.68
N THR A 113 -52.50 7.11 27.20
CA THR A 113 -52.87 7.76 28.45
C THR A 113 -54.20 8.49 28.26
N THR A 114 -55.26 7.92 28.81
CA THR A 114 -56.57 8.55 29.00
C THR A 114 -56.44 9.74 29.95
N SER A 115 -56.76 10.95 29.46
CA SER A 115 -56.75 12.20 30.21
C SER A 115 -58.12 12.48 30.86
N GLU A 116 -58.12 12.65 32.19
CA GLU A 116 -59.24 13.13 33.01
C GLU A 116 -59.37 14.68 32.97
N SER A 117 -60.59 15.13 32.68
CA SER A 117 -61.36 16.33 33.11
C SER A 117 -60.71 17.68 33.54
N MET A 118 -61.14 18.72 32.80
CA MET A 118 -61.79 20.01 33.21
C MET A 118 -60.98 21.12 33.93
N PRO A 119 -61.42 22.42 33.91
CA PRO A 119 -62.40 23.11 33.05
C PRO A 119 -61.95 24.44 32.42
N THR A 120 -62.77 24.83 31.45
CA THR A 120 -62.85 26.04 30.60
C THR A 120 -63.20 27.35 31.29
N SER A 121 -62.64 28.46 30.78
CA SER A 121 -63.32 29.77 30.72
C SER A 121 -62.90 30.63 29.50
N HIS A 122 -63.94 31.09 28.79
CA HIS A 122 -64.14 32.37 28.08
C HIS A 122 -63.37 32.83 26.81
N LEU A 123 -64.16 32.86 25.72
CA LEU A 123 -64.53 33.98 24.82
C LEU A 123 -63.79 34.29 23.49
N GLY A 124 -64.57 34.11 22.42
CA GLY A 124 -64.75 35.06 21.30
C GLY A 124 -63.97 34.74 20.02
N ASN A 125 -64.46 34.92 18.80
CA ASN A 125 -65.76 35.33 18.25
C ASN A 125 -65.68 35.18 16.70
N ASN A 126 -66.83 34.97 16.02
CA ASN A 126 -67.14 35.14 14.58
C ASN A 126 -66.44 34.20 13.55
N GLY A 127 -67.09 33.62 12.53
CA GLY A 127 -68.45 33.72 11.98
C GLY A 127 -68.40 33.69 10.44
N ASN A 128 -69.02 32.67 9.79
CA ASN A 128 -69.78 32.74 8.51
C ASN A 128 -70.00 31.34 7.87
N ASP A 129 -71.26 30.86 7.92
CA ASP A 129 -72.16 30.36 6.85
C ASP A 129 -71.55 29.85 5.52
N THR A 130 -71.96 28.73 4.88
CA THR A 130 -73.31 28.21 4.56
C THR A 130 -73.23 26.78 3.91
N PRO A 131 -74.36 26.05 3.68
CA PRO A 131 -74.44 24.58 3.60
C PRO A 131 -74.88 23.97 2.23
N LEU A 132 -74.91 22.62 2.13
CA LEU A 132 -75.95 21.76 1.47
C LEU A 132 -75.44 20.28 1.37
N SER A 133 -76.05 19.36 2.14
CA SER A 133 -76.97 18.27 1.71
C SER A 133 -76.39 17.11 0.88
N ALA A 134 -76.40 15.89 1.44
CA ALA A 134 -77.26 14.78 0.97
C ALA A 134 -77.01 13.46 1.73
N THR A 135 -78.14 12.83 2.07
CA THR A 135 -78.40 11.61 2.86
C THR A 135 -78.42 10.34 1.99
N MET A 136 -78.12 9.16 2.58
CA MET A 136 -78.72 7.81 2.43
C MET A 136 -77.66 6.77 2.87
N GLN A 137 -77.71 5.99 3.94
CA GLN A 137 -78.73 5.16 4.61
C GLN A 137 -79.03 3.83 3.89
N ASN A 138 -78.50 2.72 4.45
CA ASN A 138 -79.12 1.39 4.67
C ASN A 138 -78.03 0.39 5.15
N GLN A 139 -77.98 -0.02 6.42
CA GLN A 139 -78.77 -1.07 7.11
C GLN A 139 -78.64 -2.49 6.55
N ALA A 140 -77.92 -3.35 7.29
CA ALA A 140 -78.34 -4.62 7.93
C ALA A 140 -77.15 -5.59 7.85
N GLY A 141 -76.62 -6.18 8.93
CA GLY A 141 -77.34 -6.92 9.95
C GLY A 141 -76.79 -8.37 10.00
N THR A 142 -76.03 -8.65 11.07
CA THR A 142 -76.07 -9.87 11.90
C THR A 142 -75.35 -11.20 11.54
N MET A 143 -74.57 -11.64 12.54
CA MET A 143 -74.36 -12.98 13.14
C MET A 143 -73.03 -13.73 12.90
N ASN A 144 -72.37 -13.98 14.04
CA ASN A 144 -71.29 -14.90 14.39
C ASN A 144 -71.29 -16.26 13.68
N PHE A 145 -70.09 -16.85 13.49
CA PHE A 145 -69.66 -18.15 14.06
C PHE A 145 -68.20 -18.45 13.65
N THR A 146 -67.30 -18.64 14.62
CA THR A 146 -66.10 -19.51 14.55
C THR A 146 -66.55 -20.97 14.84
N PRO A 147 -65.83 -22.08 14.51
CA PRO A 147 -64.37 -22.23 14.66
C PRO A 147 -63.63 -23.35 13.82
N MET A 148 -62.34 -23.54 14.13
CA MET A 148 -61.44 -24.72 13.97
C MET A 148 -61.08 -25.30 12.58
N ASP A 149 -59.78 -25.14 12.23
CA ASP A 149 -58.72 -26.16 12.12
C ASP A 149 -58.93 -27.47 11.30
N PHE A 150 -58.07 -27.74 10.30
CA PHE A 150 -57.24 -28.97 10.16
C PHE A 150 -56.42 -29.04 8.84
N SER A 151 -55.17 -29.47 9.01
CA SER A 151 -54.10 -29.87 8.07
C SER A 151 -54.49 -30.62 6.77
N PHE A 152 -53.67 -30.52 5.71
CA PHE A 152 -52.71 -31.58 5.28
C PHE A 152 -52.03 -31.28 3.91
N MET A 153 -50.82 -31.81 3.74
CA MET A 153 -49.88 -31.63 2.62
C MET A 153 -50.34 -32.20 1.27
N SER A 154 -49.92 -31.57 0.15
CA SER A 154 -49.32 -32.30 -0.98
C SER A 154 -48.46 -31.39 -1.88
N MET A 155 -47.20 -31.80 -2.06
CA MET A 155 -46.38 -31.59 -3.27
C MET A 155 -46.71 -32.75 -4.26
N PRO A 156 -46.38 -32.75 -5.59
CA PRO A 156 -45.12 -32.22 -6.15
C PRO A 156 -45.08 -31.72 -7.62
N ASN A 157 -43.97 -31.01 -7.94
CA ASN A 157 -43.16 -31.04 -9.20
C ASN A 157 -43.71 -30.47 -10.54
N PRO A 158 -42.88 -30.25 -11.59
CA PRO A 158 -41.73 -29.32 -11.72
C PRO A 158 -41.73 -28.54 -13.07
N GLY A 159 -40.83 -27.56 -13.24
CA GLY A 159 -40.27 -27.28 -14.58
C GLY A 159 -39.93 -25.83 -14.91
N LEU A 160 -38.66 -25.65 -15.28
CA LEU A 160 -38.06 -24.61 -16.15
C LEU A 160 -37.61 -23.28 -15.49
N MET A 161 -36.29 -23.21 -15.31
CA MET A 161 -35.48 -22.02 -15.02
C MET A 161 -35.20 -21.22 -16.30
N PRO A 162 -34.93 -19.91 -16.16
CA PRO A 162 -33.73 -19.34 -16.75
C PRO A 162 -32.83 -18.65 -15.72
N THR A 163 -31.55 -18.69 -16.02
CA THR A 163 -30.39 -18.26 -15.26
C THR A 163 -30.44 -16.80 -14.80
N THR A 164 -30.29 -16.57 -13.50
CA THR A 164 -29.88 -15.27 -12.94
C THR A 164 -28.48 -15.40 -12.35
N VAL A 165 -27.67 -14.37 -12.59
CA VAL A 165 -26.27 -14.24 -12.18
C VAL A 165 -26.24 -13.72 -10.74
N ASP A 166 -25.53 -14.43 -9.87
CA ASP A 166 -25.48 -14.21 -8.43
C ASP A 166 -24.93 -12.83 -8.03
N HIS A 167 -25.72 -12.14 -7.21
CA HIS A 167 -25.34 -11.00 -6.38
C HIS A 167 -24.73 -11.51 -5.06
N PHE A 168 -23.50 -11.10 -4.75
CA PHE A 168 -22.92 -11.26 -3.42
C PHE A 168 -23.37 -10.13 -2.47
N PRO A 169 -23.82 -10.42 -1.23
CA PRO A 169 -24.10 -9.39 -0.23
C PRO A 169 -22.84 -9.05 0.58
N ASN A 170 -22.59 -7.75 0.74
CA ASN A 170 -21.51 -7.17 1.54
C ASN A 170 -22.07 -6.67 2.88
N MET A 171 -21.41 -7.05 3.98
CA MET A 171 -21.71 -6.56 5.34
C MET A 171 -21.19 -5.13 5.52
N GLY A 172 -21.99 -4.30 6.20
CA GLY A 172 -21.58 -2.99 6.71
C GLY A 172 -22.04 -2.85 8.16
N MET A 173 -21.12 -2.42 9.03
CA MET A 173 -21.40 -1.95 10.38
C MET A 173 -20.43 -0.79 10.66
N PHE A 174 -20.95 0.43 10.72
CA PHE A 174 -20.32 1.56 11.39
C PHE A 174 -21.32 2.07 12.43
N GLY A 175 -20.93 1.98 13.70
CA GLY A 175 -21.65 2.58 14.81
C GLY A 175 -20.97 3.89 15.21
N ASP A 176 -21.76 4.95 15.28
CA ASP A 176 -21.40 6.22 15.87
C ASP A 176 -21.11 6.03 17.37
N ASN A 177 -20.08 6.69 17.92
CA ASN A 177 -19.91 6.76 19.36
C ASN A 177 -19.51 8.16 19.80
N SER A 178 -20.51 8.89 20.30
CA SER A 178 -20.40 10.17 20.99
C SER A 178 -20.48 9.93 22.50
N GLY A 179 -19.40 10.28 23.20
CA GLY A 179 -19.33 10.82 24.58
C GLY A 179 -20.06 10.10 25.73
N MET A 180 -19.31 9.70 26.75
CA MET A 180 -19.64 9.97 28.17
C MET A 180 -18.40 9.82 29.06
N SER A 181 -18.05 10.89 29.76
CA SER A 181 -17.13 10.92 30.90
C SER A 181 -17.86 10.45 32.15
N ALA A 182 -17.27 9.53 32.92
CA ALA A 182 -17.67 9.28 34.31
C ALA A 182 -16.45 8.90 35.15
N ALA A 183 -16.19 9.74 36.14
CA ALA A 183 -15.19 9.55 37.18
C ALA A 183 -15.61 8.41 38.13
N TRP A 184 -14.65 7.56 38.51
CA TRP A 184 -14.78 6.66 39.65
C TRP A 184 -13.54 6.76 40.54
N THR A 185 -13.74 7.37 41.70
CA THR A 185 -12.88 7.29 42.89
C THR A 185 -13.14 5.97 43.62
N GLY A 186 -12.10 5.27 44.09
CA GLY A 186 -12.34 4.16 45.02
C GLY A 186 -11.18 3.22 45.36
N MET A 187 -10.40 3.64 46.37
CA MET A 187 -9.86 2.84 47.49
C MET A 187 -8.79 1.73 47.28
N SER A 188 -7.79 1.87 48.14
CA SER A 188 -6.62 1.05 48.45
C SER A 188 -6.93 -0.37 48.96
N ASN A 189 -6.03 -1.31 48.69
CA ASN A 189 -5.50 -2.25 49.70
C ASN A 189 -4.19 -2.92 49.22
N GLN A 190 -3.13 -2.80 50.04
CA GLN A 190 -1.91 -3.59 49.95
C GLN A 190 -2.15 -5.03 50.47
N PRO A 191 -1.26 -5.98 50.12
CA PRO A 191 -0.38 -6.48 51.18
C PRO A 191 1.07 -6.75 50.76
N THR A 192 1.96 -6.47 51.71
CA THR A 192 3.38 -6.82 51.87
C THR A 192 3.61 -8.33 51.99
N MET A 193 4.68 -8.90 51.40
CA MET A 193 5.51 -10.01 51.96
C MET A 193 6.76 -10.32 51.09
N ALA A 194 7.94 -10.05 51.68
CA ALA A 194 9.24 -10.77 51.75
C ALA A 194 9.95 -11.50 50.54
N PRO A 195 11.31 -11.63 50.60
CA PRO A 195 12.20 -11.81 49.44
C PRO A 195 12.68 -13.26 49.21
N PHE A 196 12.99 -13.61 47.96
CA PHE A 196 13.76 -14.81 47.61
C PHE A 196 15.03 -14.43 46.85
N GLY A 197 16.16 -15.01 47.29
CA GLY A 197 17.50 -14.64 46.89
C GLY A 197 18.07 -15.41 45.70
N GLY A 198 19.07 -14.77 45.08
CA GLY A 198 20.35 -15.34 44.67
C GLY A 198 20.38 -16.59 43.79
N LEU A 199 20.56 -16.38 42.48
CA LEU A 199 21.25 -17.33 41.62
C LEU A 199 22.42 -16.62 40.90
N ASN A 200 23.60 -17.19 41.10
CA ASN A 200 24.89 -16.80 40.50
C ASN A 200 24.83 -16.97 38.98
N MET A 201 25.25 -15.95 38.24
CA MET A 201 25.54 -16.02 36.80
C MET A 201 27.04 -15.80 36.59
N ALA A 202 27.77 -16.89 36.40
CA ALA A 202 29.14 -16.89 35.90
C ALA A 202 29.38 -18.23 35.20
N GLU A 203 28.75 -18.43 34.04
CA GLU A 203 29.08 -19.54 33.14
C GLU A 203 29.22 -18.98 31.71
N PRO A 204 30.34 -19.24 31.02
CA PRO A 204 30.56 -18.75 29.66
C PRO A 204 29.64 -19.45 28.65
N PRO A 205 29.32 -18.81 27.51
CA PRO A 205 28.38 -19.36 26.53
C PRO A 205 28.89 -20.66 25.91
N SER A 206 27.95 -21.57 25.62
CA SER A 206 28.24 -22.87 25.02
C SER A 206 28.77 -22.73 23.59
N PRO A 207 29.65 -23.66 23.14
CA PRO A 207 30.27 -23.63 21.80
C PRO A 207 29.26 -23.66 20.64
N GLU A 208 28.04 -24.18 20.87
CA GLU A 208 26.95 -24.21 19.90
C GLU A 208 26.48 -22.81 19.46
N ILE A 209 26.66 -21.80 20.32
CA ILE A 209 26.31 -20.40 20.03
C ILE A 209 27.33 -19.77 19.07
N ALA A 210 28.61 -20.12 19.19
CA ALA A 210 29.66 -19.59 18.32
C ALA A 210 29.49 -20.07 16.87
N ASP A 211 29.15 -21.35 16.67
CA ASP A 211 28.96 -21.93 15.35
C ASP A 211 27.73 -21.35 14.62
N MET A 212 26.61 -21.16 15.34
CA MET A 212 25.40 -20.56 14.77
C MET A 212 25.60 -19.08 14.42
N LEU A 213 26.38 -18.33 15.21
CA LEU A 213 26.74 -16.95 14.89
C LEU A 213 27.70 -16.90 13.68
N GLN A 214 28.64 -17.84 13.57
CA GLN A 214 29.59 -17.88 12.46
C GLN A 214 28.91 -18.20 11.11
N GLU A 215 27.88 -19.06 11.11
CA GLU A 215 27.06 -19.35 9.92
C GLU A 215 26.18 -18.16 9.51
N LEU A 216 25.73 -17.32 10.45
CA LEU A 216 24.82 -16.19 10.19
C LEU A 216 25.51 -14.84 9.95
N PHE A 217 26.71 -14.65 10.46
CA PHE A 217 27.44 -13.37 10.39
C PHE A 217 28.69 -13.41 9.50
N GLY A 218 29.12 -14.60 9.06
CA GLY A 218 30.37 -14.79 8.32
C GLY A 218 31.60 -14.62 9.22
N ALA A 219 32.74 -15.20 8.83
CA ALA A 219 33.98 -15.04 9.58
C ALA A 219 34.47 -13.57 9.53
N PRO A 220 35.00 -13.01 10.63
CA PRO A 220 35.64 -11.69 10.60
C PRO A 220 36.81 -11.73 9.61
N GLY A 221 36.80 -10.84 8.62
CA GLY A 221 37.82 -10.78 7.58
C GLY A 221 39.21 -10.57 8.20
N GLU A 222 40.19 -11.35 7.72
CA GLU A 222 41.59 -11.17 8.09
C GLU A 222 42.07 -9.74 7.75
N PRO A 223 42.86 -9.11 8.63
CA PRO A 223 43.41 -7.79 8.38
C PRO A 223 44.32 -7.82 7.14
N ILE A 224 43.93 -7.09 6.10
CA ILE A 224 44.72 -6.86 4.89
C ILE A 224 46.02 -6.15 5.29
N ALA A 225 47.15 -6.76 4.94
CA ALA A 225 48.48 -6.20 5.18
C ALA A 225 48.64 -4.83 4.46
N PRO A 226 49.34 -3.86 5.07
CA PRO A 226 49.52 -2.55 4.45
C PRO A 226 50.40 -2.63 3.20
N GLU A 227 49.89 -2.15 2.07
CA GLU A 227 50.67 -1.95 0.85
C GLU A 227 51.73 -0.85 1.03
N PRO A 228 52.90 -0.96 0.37
CA PRO A 228 53.97 0.03 0.48
C PRO A 228 53.65 1.32 -0.32
N PRO A 229 54.20 2.48 0.09
CA PRO A 229 53.85 3.77 -0.50
C PRO A 229 54.48 3.95 -1.89
N LEU A 230 53.63 4.20 -2.88
CA LEU A 230 54.06 4.65 -4.20
C LEU A 230 54.49 6.12 -4.14
N SER A 231 55.69 6.34 -4.68
CA SER A 231 56.40 7.61 -4.67
C SER A 231 55.81 8.60 -5.69
N LEU A 232 55.68 9.84 -5.25
CA LEU A 232 55.35 11.03 -6.04
C LEU A 232 56.34 11.22 -7.18
N SER A 233 55.84 11.36 -8.41
CA SER A 233 56.58 11.99 -9.51
C SER A 233 55.87 13.29 -9.90
N SER A 234 56.54 14.37 -9.54
CA SER A 234 56.28 15.76 -9.91
C SER A 234 56.46 15.99 -11.41
N GLY A 235 55.50 16.66 -12.05
CA GLY A 235 55.62 17.13 -13.42
C GLY A 235 54.52 18.12 -13.79
N SER A 236 54.73 19.39 -13.43
CA SER A 236 54.22 20.57 -14.15
C SER A 236 55.47 21.26 -14.75
N PRO A 237 55.38 22.03 -15.86
CA PRO A 237 54.59 23.26 -15.86
C PRO A 237 54.05 23.77 -17.23
N ASP A 238 53.25 24.86 -17.15
CA ASP A 238 53.03 25.97 -18.11
C ASP A 238 52.56 25.63 -19.55
N ASP A 239 51.67 26.31 -20.27
CA ASP A 239 50.99 27.62 -20.28
C ASP A 239 50.02 27.56 -21.53
N PRO A 240 49.46 28.64 -22.10
CA PRO A 240 48.26 29.36 -21.71
C PRO A 240 47.11 29.28 -22.76
N ASP A 241 45.97 29.86 -22.37
CA ASP A 241 44.84 30.31 -23.19
C ASP A 241 45.28 31.15 -24.43
N PRO A 242 44.53 31.17 -25.55
CA PRO A 242 43.56 32.26 -25.68
C PRO A 242 42.28 31.94 -26.49
N SER A 243 41.17 32.47 -26.00
CA SER A 243 40.10 33.22 -26.70
C SER A 243 39.98 33.10 -28.23
N ALA A 244 38.76 32.81 -28.71
CA ALA A 244 38.23 33.45 -29.90
C ALA A 244 36.70 33.42 -29.92
N ASP A 245 36.12 34.61 -29.90
CA ASP A 245 34.76 34.93 -30.32
C ASP A 245 34.41 34.30 -31.67
N ASN A 246 33.13 34.00 -31.89
CA ASN A 246 32.44 34.50 -33.08
C ASN A 246 30.92 34.36 -32.96
N ASP A 247 30.29 35.51 -33.16
CA ASP A 247 28.90 35.80 -33.39
C ASP A 247 28.31 35.14 -34.66
N ASP A 248 27.00 35.32 -34.76
CA ASP A 248 26.16 35.42 -35.95
C ASP A 248 25.34 34.20 -36.42
N ALA A 249 24.03 34.34 -36.16
CA ALA A 249 22.90 33.76 -36.86
C ALA A 249 22.74 34.40 -38.28
N PRO A 250 21.57 34.34 -38.93
CA PRO A 250 20.77 33.21 -39.41
C PRO A 250 20.56 33.29 -40.95
N ALA A 251 20.09 32.21 -41.61
CA ALA A 251 19.39 32.37 -42.89
C ALA A 251 18.50 31.18 -43.26
N ALA A 252 17.28 31.53 -43.66
CA ALA A 252 16.25 30.70 -44.26
C ALA A 252 16.56 30.33 -45.73
N GLY A 253 15.89 29.29 -46.25
CA GLY A 253 15.71 29.15 -47.70
C GLY A 253 15.58 27.72 -48.23
N PRO A 254 14.50 27.37 -48.96
CA PRO A 254 14.19 25.99 -49.41
C PRO A 254 14.52 25.73 -50.89
N ALA A 255 14.71 24.46 -51.27
CA ALA A 255 14.54 23.95 -52.65
C ALA A 255 14.41 22.42 -52.60
N THR A 256 13.25 21.81 -52.87
CA THR A 256 12.79 21.32 -54.19
C THR A 256 13.89 20.77 -55.11
N HIS A 257 14.01 19.44 -55.18
CA HIS A 257 14.38 18.74 -56.41
C HIS A 257 13.60 17.42 -56.53
N ALA A 258 12.98 17.27 -57.69
CA ALA A 258 12.28 16.10 -58.17
C ALA A 258 13.16 15.30 -59.15
N SER A 259 12.79 14.04 -59.32
CA SER A 259 12.88 13.21 -60.55
C SER A 259 14.10 12.30 -60.80
N GLY A 260 13.77 11.06 -61.21
CA GLY A 260 14.62 10.08 -61.89
C GLY A 260 14.48 8.66 -61.29
N SER A 261 13.41 7.89 -61.57
CA SER A 261 13.13 7.03 -62.74
C SER A 261 14.14 5.88 -63.00
N SER A 262 13.61 4.65 -62.98
CA SER A 262 13.94 3.41 -63.75
C SER A 262 13.70 2.20 -62.83
N GLY A 263 12.84 1.21 -63.07
CA GLY A 263 12.30 0.63 -64.29
C GLY A 263 12.72 -0.85 -64.32
N SER A 264 11.83 -1.80 -64.00
CA SER A 264 11.93 -3.22 -64.38
C SER A 264 10.67 -4.04 -64.06
N SER A 265 9.98 -4.43 -65.15
CA SER A 265 9.37 -5.73 -65.46
C SER A 265 8.72 -6.62 -64.37
N LEU A 266 7.39 -6.63 -64.40
CA LEU A 266 6.43 -7.75 -64.47
C LEU A 266 6.84 -9.17 -63.99
N SER A 267 6.09 -9.67 -63.00
CA SER A 267 5.61 -11.06 -62.89
C SER A 267 4.33 -11.08 -62.05
N PRO A 268 3.24 -11.79 -62.44
CA PRO A 268 2.00 -11.83 -61.69
C PRO A 268 2.05 -12.99 -60.68
N ALA A 269 2.52 -12.72 -59.46
CA ALA A 269 2.30 -13.63 -58.34
C ALA A 269 0.95 -13.31 -57.70
N LEU A 270 0.10 -14.34 -57.55
CA LEU A 270 -1.16 -14.27 -56.81
C LEU A 270 -0.86 -13.91 -55.35
N VAL A 271 -1.00 -12.62 -55.02
CA VAL A 271 -0.87 -12.10 -53.66
C VAL A 271 -2.13 -12.49 -52.88
N ALA A 272 -1.97 -13.44 -51.95
CA ALA A 272 -2.96 -13.68 -50.91
C ALA A 272 -3.25 -12.35 -50.18
N PRO A 273 -4.51 -12.02 -49.85
CA PRO A 273 -4.86 -10.74 -49.26
C PRO A 273 -4.12 -10.58 -47.93
N LEU A 274 -3.15 -9.66 -47.91
CA LEU A 274 -2.53 -9.15 -46.69
C LEU A 274 -3.65 -8.73 -45.74
N ALA A 275 -3.82 -9.49 -44.65
CA ALA A 275 -4.74 -9.16 -43.58
C ALA A 275 -4.47 -7.70 -43.18
N GLN A 276 -5.44 -6.82 -43.45
CA GLN A 276 -5.37 -5.43 -43.01
C GLN A 276 -5.24 -5.47 -41.50
N THR A 277 -4.03 -5.22 -40.98
CA THR A 277 -3.81 -5.09 -39.54
C THR A 277 -4.76 -4.01 -39.07
N ALA A 278 -5.78 -4.41 -38.30
CA ALA A 278 -6.83 -3.52 -37.84
C ALA A 278 -6.17 -2.29 -37.20
N ARG A 279 -6.26 -1.14 -37.88
CA ARG A 279 -5.76 0.13 -37.36
C ARG A 279 -6.57 0.39 -36.10
N ARG A 280 -5.98 0.13 -34.93
CA ARG A 280 -6.62 0.39 -33.63
C ARG A 280 -7.08 1.83 -33.64
N SER A 281 -8.40 2.04 -33.56
CA SER A 281 -9.01 3.36 -33.55
C SER A 281 -8.37 4.19 -32.43
N ARG A 282 -7.83 5.35 -32.80
CA ARG A 282 -7.16 6.25 -31.86
C ARG A 282 -8.24 6.89 -31.00
N LYS A 283 -8.23 6.63 -29.69
CA LYS A 283 -9.12 7.32 -28.76
C LYS A 283 -8.80 8.81 -28.73
N LEU A 284 -9.82 9.63 -28.94
CA LEU A 284 -9.75 11.08 -28.90
C LEU A 284 -10.20 11.59 -27.52
N ARG A 285 -9.78 12.81 -27.19
CA ARG A 285 -10.25 13.55 -26.02
C ARG A 285 -10.79 14.89 -26.51
N ILE A 286 -12.05 15.19 -26.20
CA ILE A 286 -12.69 16.47 -26.49
C ILE A 286 -13.00 17.15 -25.16
N GLU A 287 -12.77 18.45 -25.10
CA GLU A 287 -13.13 19.29 -23.96
C GLU A 287 -14.28 20.21 -24.37
N GLN A 288 -15.38 20.19 -23.61
CA GLN A 288 -16.55 21.00 -23.90
C GLN A 288 -16.95 21.79 -22.65
N LEU A 289 -17.15 23.09 -22.78
CA LEU A 289 -17.64 23.92 -21.69
C LEU A 289 -19.14 23.66 -21.50
N ILE A 290 -19.55 23.38 -20.26
CA ILE A 290 -20.94 23.24 -19.86
C ILE A 290 -21.42 24.57 -19.30
N ASN A 291 -22.53 25.08 -19.83
CA ASN A 291 -23.23 26.24 -19.33
C ASN A 291 -24.59 25.83 -18.75
N CYS A 292 -25.09 26.61 -17.78
CA CYS A 292 -26.44 26.46 -17.27
C CYS A 292 -27.46 26.73 -18.38
N SER A 293 -28.40 25.82 -18.62
CA SER A 293 -29.45 26.00 -19.65
C SER A 293 -30.41 27.14 -19.35
N ASN A 294 -30.53 27.56 -18.08
CA ASN A 294 -31.40 28.66 -17.67
C ASN A 294 -30.71 30.04 -17.71
N CYS A 295 -29.57 30.18 -17.03
CA CYS A 295 -28.89 31.47 -16.87
C CYS A 295 -27.61 31.62 -17.71
N ASN A 296 -27.21 30.59 -18.45
CA ASN A 296 -26.00 30.53 -19.28
C ASN A 296 -24.66 30.71 -18.52
N THR A 297 -24.67 30.70 -17.18
CA THR A 297 -23.44 30.73 -16.36
C THR A 297 -22.61 29.46 -16.62
N PRO A 298 -21.29 29.57 -16.84
CA PRO A 298 -20.43 28.39 -17.03
C PRO A 298 -20.31 27.60 -15.72
N ILE A 299 -20.52 26.29 -15.78
CA ILE A 299 -20.55 25.39 -14.63
C ILE A 299 -19.23 24.62 -14.50
N ALA A 300 -18.86 23.91 -15.57
CA ALA A 300 -17.76 22.96 -15.57
C ALA A 300 -17.26 22.70 -16.99
N LYS A 301 -16.12 22.02 -17.13
CA LYS A 301 -15.68 21.42 -18.39
C LYS A 301 -15.99 19.93 -18.39
N LEU A 302 -16.58 19.47 -19.47
CA LEU A 302 -16.83 18.07 -19.77
C LEU A 302 -15.66 17.51 -20.58
N LEU A 303 -15.02 16.47 -20.07
CA LEU A 303 -13.94 15.76 -20.75
C LEU A 303 -14.49 14.46 -21.34
N LEU A 304 -14.71 14.46 -22.65
CA LEU A 304 -15.22 13.32 -23.39
C LEU A 304 -14.08 12.48 -23.96
N ARG A 305 -14.16 11.16 -23.79
CA ARG A 305 -13.14 10.21 -24.22
C ARG A 305 -13.78 9.02 -24.95
N GLY A 306 -13.49 8.88 -26.23
CA GLY A 306 -14.02 7.80 -27.06
C GLY A 306 -13.28 7.69 -28.39
N THR A 307 -13.68 6.76 -29.24
CA THR A 307 -13.29 6.79 -30.66
C THR A 307 -13.96 7.96 -31.36
N ARG A 308 -13.55 8.25 -32.59
CA ARG A 308 -14.17 9.34 -33.35
C ARG A 308 -15.66 9.05 -33.60
N GLU A 309 -15.97 7.80 -33.93
CA GLU A 309 -17.32 7.31 -34.20
C GLU A 309 -18.20 7.40 -32.95
N GLU A 310 -17.68 7.02 -31.78
CA GLU A 310 -18.37 7.14 -30.50
C GLU A 310 -18.70 8.61 -30.19
N LEU A 311 -17.75 9.53 -30.45
CA LEU A 311 -17.89 10.95 -30.13
C LEU A 311 -18.73 11.75 -31.15
N ASP A 312 -18.89 11.23 -32.37
CA ASP A 312 -19.70 11.86 -33.42
C ASP A 312 -21.22 11.56 -33.27
N VAL A 313 -21.61 10.69 -32.32
CA VAL A 313 -23.02 10.44 -31.98
C VAL A 313 -23.68 11.73 -31.47
N PRO A 314 -24.82 12.18 -32.04
CA PRO A 314 -25.45 13.43 -31.61
C PRO A 314 -26.02 13.36 -30.19
N TYR A 315 -25.60 14.30 -29.34
CA TYR A 315 -26.10 14.46 -27.97
C TYR A 315 -26.48 15.92 -27.66
N GLU A 316 -27.20 16.12 -26.57
CA GLU A 316 -27.55 17.41 -25.98
C GLU A 316 -27.02 17.48 -24.54
N LEU A 317 -26.58 18.66 -24.11
CA LEU A 317 -26.12 18.90 -22.74
C LEU A 317 -27.21 19.68 -22.00
N GLN A 318 -27.79 19.06 -20.97
CA GLN A 318 -28.80 19.71 -20.12
C GLN A 318 -28.28 19.78 -18.69
N TYR A 319 -27.80 20.96 -18.33
CA TYR A 319 -27.24 21.23 -17.01
C TYR A 319 -27.83 22.50 -16.42
N LEU A 320 -28.07 22.49 -15.11
CA LEU A 320 -28.50 23.63 -14.32
C LEU A 320 -27.44 23.89 -13.25
N CYS A 321 -27.05 25.15 -13.08
CA CYS A 321 -26.14 25.54 -12.00
C CYS A 321 -26.86 25.46 -10.64
N GLU A 322 -26.10 25.48 -9.55
CA GLU A 322 -26.65 25.38 -8.19
C GLU A 322 -27.72 26.43 -7.88
N ASN A 323 -27.59 27.64 -8.44
CA ASN A 323 -28.57 28.73 -8.26
C ASN A 323 -29.87 28.53 -9.06
N CYS A 324 -29.84 27.72 -10.12
CA CYS A 324 -31.01 27.44 -10.97
C CYS A 324 -31.66 26.09 -10.65
N THR A 325 -30.99 25.22 -9.89
CA THR A 325 -31.58 23.98 -9.39
C THR A 325 -32.60 24.31 -8.30
N THR A 326 -33.79 23.72 -8.38
CA THR A 326 -34.81 23.88 -7.33
C THR A 326 -34.35 23.25 -6.01
N PRO A 327 -34.58 23.90 -4.85
CA PRO A 327 -34.07 23.46 -3.54
C PRO A 327 -34.65 22.13 -3.03
N ALA A 328 -35.66 21.56 -3.69
CA ALA A 328 -36.38 20.37 -3.21
C ALA A 328 -35.53 19.07 -3.19
N THR A 329 -34.38 19.01 -3.86
CA THR A 329 -33.48 17.84 -3.92
C THR A 329 -32.17 18.02 -3.16
N PHE A 330 -32.06 19.01 -2.26
CA PHE A 330 -30.78 19.45 -1.68
C PHE A 330 -30.33 18.80 -0.36
N ASN A 331 -31.24 18.23 0.44
CA ASN A 331 -30.89 17.88 1.84
C ASN A 331 -30.23 16.51 2.04
N GLU A 332 -30.19 15.65 1.03
CA GLU A 332 -29.37 14.45 1.11
C GLU A 332 -28.00 14.77 0.55
N GLN A 333 -27.00 14.93 1.44
CA GLN A 333 -25.61 14.79 1.01
C GLN A 333 -25.51 13.43 0.33
N PRO A 334 -25.19 13.37 -0.98
CA PRO A 334 -25.03 12.10 -1.64
C PRO A 334 -23.89 11.39 -0.93
N GLN A 335 -24.22 10.36 -0.14
CA GLN A 335 -23.27 9.34 0.26
C GLN A 335 -22.63 8.88 -1.04
N ILE A 336 -21.38 9.30 -1.30
CA ILE A 336 -20.68 9.15 -2.58
C ILE A 336 -20.40 7.65 -2.80
N LYS A 337 -21.45 6.89 -3.10
CA LYS A 337 -21.37 5.50 -3.51
C LYS A 337 -20.93 5.53 -4.98
N ARG A 338 -19.68 5.11 -5.20
CA ARG A 338 -19.01 4.80 -6.48
C ARG A 338 -19.74 5.26 -7.75
N ARG A 339 -19.17 6.27 -8.39
CA ARG A 339 -19.22 6.63 -9.82
C ARG A 339 -20.19 5.78 -10.67
N ILE A 340 -21.50 5.99 -10.50
CA ILE A 340 -22.50 5.50 -11.45
C ILE A 340 -22.22 6.23 -12.76
N LYS A 341 -22.13 5.50 -13.88
CA LYS A 341 -22.00 6.10 -15.22
C LYS A 341 -23.10 7.16 -15.36
N GLN A 342 -22.73 8.44 -15.34
CA GLN A 342 -23.62 9.61 -15.40
C GLN A 342 -24.29 9.79 -16.78
N GLY A 343 -24.69 8.69 -17.42
CA GLY A 343 -24.96 8.68 -18.85
C GLY A 343 -26.20 9.46 -19.26
N ASN A 344 -27.33 9.28 -18.58
CA ASN A 344 -28.63 9.65 -19.15
C ASN A 344 -29.60 10.36 -18.18
N ASP A 345 -29.30 10.44 -16.88
CA ASP A 345 -30.23 11.01 -15.90
C ASP A 345 -29.89 12.47 -15.59
N VAL A 346 -30.70 13.38 -16.13
CA VAL A 346 -30.55 14.84 -15.94
C VAL A 346 -31.02 15.33 -14.58
N THR A 347 -31.71 14.50 -13.81
CA THR A 347 -32.14 14.86 -12.45
C THR A 347 -31.02 14.69 -11.43
N MET A 348 -29.98 13.93 -11.79
CA MET A 348 -28.88 13.60 -10.89
C MET A 348 -27.96 14.82 -10.63
N PRO A 349 -27.36 14.90 -9.42
CA PRO A 349 -26.39 15.93 -9.12
C PRO A 349 -25.17 15.80 -10.02
N THR A 350 -24.79 16.91 -10.65
CA THR A 350 -23.55 17.03 -11.40
C THR A 350 -22.43 17.25 -10.41
N VAL A 351 -21.56 16.26 -10.25
CA VAL A 351 -20.44 16.26 -9.29
C VAL A 351 -19.11 16.33 -10.04
N CYS A 352 -18.19 17.16 -9.57
CA CYS A 352 -16.84 17.25 -10.11
C CYS A 352 -16.05 15.97 -9.84
N ASP A 353 -15.49 15.33 -10.88
CA ASP A 353 -14.65 14.13 -10.80
C ASP A 353 -13.28 14.35 -10.14
N VAL A 354 -12.96 15.58 -9.76
CA VAL A 354 -11.66 15.98 -9.18
C VAL A 354 -11.82 16.28 -7.69
N CYS A 355 -12.59 17.32 -7.33
CA CYS A 355 -12.82 17.69 -5.94
C CYS A 355 -14.04 17.02 -5.31
N LEU A 356 -14.83 16.25 -6.07
CA LEU A 356 -16.05 15.59 -5.62
C LEU A 356 -17.16 16.54 -5.08
N ARG A 357 -16.99 17.86 -5.24
CA ARG A 357 -18.04 18.83 -4.93
C ARG A 357 -19.13 18.81 -5.99
N ARG A 358 -20.37 18.97 -5.56
CA ARG A 358 -21.50 19.27 -6.46
C ARG A 358 -21.23 20.59 -7.18
N GLN A 359 -21.69 20.69 -8.43
CA GLN A 359 -21.60 21.88 -9.28
C GLN A 359 -22.95 22.27 -9.87
N GLY A 360 -23.97 21.41 -9.74
CA GLY A 360 -25.29 21.61 -10.31
C GLY A 360 -26.10 20.32 -10.37
N THR A 361 -27.04 20.26 -11.31
CA THR A 361 -27.82 19.08 -11.69
C THR A 361 -27.88 18.98 -13.21
N GLY A 362 -27.83 17.78 -13.75
CA GLY A 362 -27.84 17.61 -15.19
C GLY A 362 -26.97 16.47 -15.71
N GLY A 363 -27.04 16.26 -17.01
CA GLY A 363 -26.37 15.17 -17.69
C GLY A 363 -26.31 15.37 -19.21
N ILE A 364 -25.84 14.31 -19.87
CA ILE A 364 -25.79 14.22 -21.33
C ILE A 364 -27.04 13.45 -21.77
N ILE A 365 -27.75 13.92 -22.79
CA ILE A 365 -28.90 13.20 -23.35
C ILE A 365 -28.56 12.80 -24.79
N PRO A 366 -28.62 11.52 -25.17
CA PRO A 366 -28.53 11.14 -26.58
C PRO A 366 -29.72 11.73 -27.34
N LYS A 367 -29.49 12.37 -28.49
CA LYS A 367 -30.61 12.91 -29.30
C LYS A 367 -31.53 11.82 -29.83
N TYR A 368 -30.98 10.62 -30.03
CA TYR A 368 -31.72 9.44 -30.44
C TYR A 368 -31.71 8.41 -29.30
N PRO A 369 -32.85 8.16 -28.62
CA PRO A 369 -32.91 7.26 -27.46
C PRO A 369 -32.43 5.84 -27.72
N GLU A 370 -32.48 5.40 -28.99
CA GLU A 370 -32.06 4.07 -29.43
C GLU A 370 -30.52 3.93 -29.54
N GLN A 371 -29.78 5.04 -29.53
CA GLN A 371 -28.32 5.05 -29.65
C GLN A 371 -27.66 5.37 -28.30
N PRO A 372 -27.16 4.36 -27.56
CA PRO A 372 -26.48 4.61 -26.30
C PRO A 372 -25.17 5.36 -26.54
N LEU A 373 -24.84 6.27 -25.61
CA LEU A 373 -23.54 6.96 -25.62
C LEU A 373 -22.46 6.00 -25.12
N GLU A 374 -21.52 5.62 -25.99
CA GLU A 374 -20.47 4.65 -25.68
C GLU A 374 -19.16 5.29 -25.19
N PHE A 375 -19.02 6.61 -25.32
CA PHE A 375 -17.87 7.33 -24.80
C PHE A 375 -17.91 7.50 -23.28
N ALA A 376 -16.75 7.71 -22.67
CA ALA A 376 -16.64 8.09 -21.26
C ALA A 376 -16.69 9.62 -21.12
N SER A 377 -17.44 10.11 -20.14
CA SER A 377 -17.48 11.52 -19.73
C SER A 377 -16.89 11.70 -18.34
N GLU A 378 -16.18 12.80 -18.13
CA GLU A 378 -15.71 13.25 -16.81
C GLU A 378 -16.06 14.73 -16.66
N VAL A 379 -16.71 15.10 -15.55
CA VAL A 379 -17.08 16.49 -15.26
C VAL A 379 -16.03 17.11 -14.36
N VAL A 380 -15.43 18.22 -14.77
CA VAL A 380 -14.41 18.92 -13.98
C VAL A 380 -14.81 20.37 -13.79
N CYS A 381 -14.99 20.82 -12.55
CA CYS A 381 -15.33 22.21 -12.28
C CYS A 381 -14.22 23.16 -12.76
N LEU A 382 -14.60 24.42 -13.03
CA LEU A 382 -13.67 25.42 -13.58
C LEU A 382 -12.45 25.62 -12.67
N ALA A 383 -12.65 25.71 -11.35
CA ALA A 383 -11.57 25.82 -10.38
C ALA A 383 -10.61 24.62 -10.43
N CYS A 384 -11.12 23.39 -10.57
CA CYS A 384 -10.27 22.21 -10.70
C CYS A 384 -9.55 22.14 -12.05
N CYS A 385 -10.16 22.64 -13.13
CA CYS A 385 -9.50 22.75 -14.43
C CYS A 385 -8.33 23.73 -14.39
N GLU A 386 -8.35 24.73 -13.52
CA GLU A 386 -7.26 25.68 -13.35
C GLU A 386 -6.14 25.09 -12.50
N LYS A 387 -6.48 24.43 -11.38
CA LYS A 387 -5.51 23.88 -10.42
C LYS A 387 -4.88 22.55 -10.80
N TYR A 388 -5.64 21.66 -11.45
CA TYR A 388 -5.24 20.26 -11.63
C TYR A 388 -5.12 19.85 -13.09
N GLN A 389 -4.23 18.89 -13.33
CA GLN A 389 -4.06 18.20 -14.59
C GLN A 389 -3.93 16.70 -14.35
N ARG A 390 -4.52 15.89 -15.25
CA ARG A 390 -4.39 14.44 -15.18
C ARG A 390 -3.06 13.99 -15.77
N CYS A 391 -2.27 13.30 -14.95
CA CYS A 391 -1.02 12.67 -15.34
C CYS A 391 -1.28 11.33 -16.05
N SER A 392 -0.86 11.18 -17.30
CA SER A 392 -1.13 9.97 -18.11
C SER A 392 -0.44 8.69 -17.60
N ASP A 393 0.64 8.85 -16.85
CA ASP A 393 1.50 7.74 -16.42
C ASP A 393 1.29 7.38 -14.94
N CYS A 394 0.68 8.28 -14.17
CA CYS A 394 0.40 8.10 -12.76
C CYS A 394 -0.82 7.17 -12.60
N GLY A 395 -0.61 5.92 -12.19
CA GLY A 395 -1.70 4.95 -11.98
C GLY A 395 -1.66 3.83 -13.00
N GLY A 396 -1.58 2.59 -12.51
CA GLY A 396 -1.47 1.36 -13.30
C GLY A 396 -2.77 0.96 -14.00
N GLY A 397 -3.29 1.84 -14.87
CA GLY A 397 -4.64 1.76 -15.41
C GLY A 397 -4.94 0.50 -16.24
N SER A 398 -6.06 -0.14 -15.92
CA SER A 398 -6.78 -1.11 -16.76
C SER A 398 -8.26 -0.75 -16.96
N GLY A 399 -8.62 0.54 -16.96
CA GLY A 399 -10.02 1.00 -17.06
C GLY A 399 -10.37 1.80 -18.33
N ARG A 400 -11.67 1.83 -18.68
CA ARG A 400 -12.23 2.69 -19.76
C ARG A 400 -12.30 4.18 -19.39
N ALA A 401 -12.44 4.51 -18.10
CA ALA A 401 -12.32 5.87 -17.59
C ALA A 401 -10.82 6.25 -17.55
N GLY A 402 -10.44 7.37 -18.17
CA GLY A 402 -9.07 7.66 -18.60
C GLY A 402 -7.95 7.26 -17.62
N ALA A 403 -6.89 6.63 -18.14
CA ALA A 403 -5.71 6.30 -17.32
C ALA A 403 -5.09 7.57 -16.73
N GLY A 404 -4.76 7.55 -15.44
CA GLY A 404 -4.05 8.64 -14.76
C GLY A 404 -4.58 9.00 -13.37
N LYS A 405 -3.77 9.75 -12.62
CA LYS A 405 -4.16 10.44 -11.38
C LYS A 405 -4.19 11.94 -11.63
N TRP A 406 -5.13 12.63 -10.98
CA TRP A 406 -5.16 14.10 -10.94
C TRP A 406 -4.05 14.61 -10.02
N ARG A 407 -3.36 15.67 -10.47
CA ARG A 407 -2.20 16.27 -9.80
C ARG A 407 -2.25 17.79 -9.99
N CYS A 408 -1.66 18.55 -9.09
CA CYS A 408 -1.42 19.99 -9.28
C CYS A 408 -0.66 20.25 -10.59
N LYS A 409 -1.01 21.32 -11.32
CA LYS A 409 -0.39 21.66 -12.60
C LYS A 409 1.08 22.06 -12.50
N GLU A 410 1.47 22.57 -11.35
CA GLU A 410 2.82 22.95 -10.97
C GLU A 410 3.79 21.75 -11.06
N LEU A 411 3.27 20.53 -11.02
CA LEU A 411 4.05 19.31 -11.24
C LEU A 411 4.26 18.95 -12.72
N PHE A 412 3.82 19.77 -13.68
CA PHE A 412 3.95 19.48 -15.10
C PHE A 412 4.76 20.56 -15.79
N ASP A 413 5.76 20.16 -16.57
CA ASP A 413 6.38 21.10 -17.51
C ASP A 413 5.36 21.47 -18.61
N GLU A 414 5.52 22.67 -19.17
CA GLU A 414 4.65 23.15 -20.24
C GLU A 414 4.57 22.15 -21.40
N GLY A 415 3.33 21.84 -21.81
CA GLY A 415 3.06 20.90 -22.90
C GLY A 415 3.20 19.40 -22.56
N ARG A 416 3.69 19.04 -21.37
CA ARG A 416 3.79 17.63 -20.96
C ARG A 416 2.47 17.10 -20.40
N LYS A 417 2.18 15.82 -20.72
CA LYS A 417 1.00 15.08 -20.23
C LYS A 417 1.27 14.24 -18.98
N THR A 418 2.54 14.15 -18.59
CA THR A 418 3.04 13.41 -17.43
C THR A 418 3.61 14.41 -16.45
N CYS A 419 3.40 14.20 -15.14
CA CYS A 419 4.03 15.07 -14.16
C CYS A 419 5.55 14.81 -14.06
N ASN A 420 6.23 15.58 -13.23
CA ASN A 420 7.66 15.52 -12.98
C ASN A 420 8.05 14.53 -11.89
N LEU A 421 7.06 13.94 -11.22
CA LEU A 421 7.29 12.91 -10.21
C LEU A 421 7.83 11.63 -10.82
N SER A 422 8.48 10.81 -9.99
CA SER A 422 8.90 9.47 -10.42
C SER A 422 7.69 8.61 -10.79
N HIS A 423 7.72 8.07 -12.00
CA HIS A 423 6.75 7.09 -12.52
C HIS A 423 7.31 5.66 -12.55
N ALA A 424 8.45 5.43 -11.88
CA ALA A 424 9.11 4.14 -11.88
C ALA A 424 8.15 3.07 -11.33
N ARG A 425 7.80 2.10 -12.18
CA ARG A 425 7.04 0.93 -11.77
C ARG A 425 8.02 -0.07 -11.17
N LEU A 426 8.12 -0.07 -9.85
CA LEU A 426 9.04 -0.95 -9.13
C LEU A 426 8.84 -2.42 -9.49
N GLY A 427 7.58 -2.86 -9.66
CA GLY A 427 7.23 -4.17 -10.25
C GLY A 427 8.09 -5.33 -9.74
N THR A 428 8.50 -6.22 -10.64
CA THR A 428 9.54 -7.24 -10.40
C THR A 428 10.94 -6.70 -10.77
N GLY A 429 11.18 -5.43 -10.48
CA GLY A 429 12.48 -4.77 -10.59
C GLY A 429 13.52 -5.46 -9.74
N ASP A 430 14.78 -5.47 -10.20
CA ASP A 430 15.89 -5.86 -9.35
C ASP A 430 16.12 -4.74 -8.34
N LEU A 431 16.08 -5.12 -7.07
CA LEU A 431 16.29 -4.23 -5.95
C LEU A 431 17.57 -4.63 -5.22
N GLU A 432 18.25 -3.61 -4.71
CA GLU A 432 19.39 -3.75 -3.83
C GLU A 432 19.08 -3.05 -2.52
N MET A 433 19.47 -3.63 -1.39
CA MET A 433 19.47 -2.88 -0.13
C MET A 433 20.72 -3.14 0.68
N ALA A 434 21.06 -2.17 1.50
CA ALA A 434 21.88 -2.45 2.67
C ALA A 434 21.40 -1.64 3.86
N SER A 435 21.92 -2.02 5.01
CA SER A 435 21.80 -1.25 6.24
C SER A 435 23.20 -0.88 6.71
N TRP A 436 23.39 0.39 7.06
CA TRP A 436 24.65 0.96 7.52
C TRP A 436 24.48 1.48 8.94
N ASP A 437 25.56 1.41 9.70
CA ASP A 437 25.69 2.15 10.94
C ASP A 437 26.09 3.60 10.59
N VAL A 438 25.31 4.57 11.08
CA VAL A 438 25.48 6.02 10.89
C VAL A 438 26.53 6.54 11.90
N THR A 439 27.57 5.77 12.13
CA THR A 439 28.78 6.16 12.83
C THR A 439 29.85 6.57 11.80
N ASP A 440 31.12 6.45 12.15
CA ASP A 440 32.24 6.91 11.30
C ASP A 440 32.33 6.16 9.98
N GLN A 441 31.77 4.95 9.87
CA GLN A 441 31.74 4.17 8.62
C GLN A 441 31.00 4.90 7.51
N LEU A 442 29.80 5.41 7.79
CA LEU A 442 29.00 6.10 6.79
C LEU A 442 29.49 7.54 6.58
N ARG A 443 29.92 8.22 7.65
CA ARG A 443 30.37 9.62 7.60
C ARG A 443 31.75 9.79 6.94
N GLY A 444 32.58 8.76 6.99
CA GLY A 444 33.88 8.74 6.31
C GLY A 444 33.80 8.38 4.83
N ASP A 445 32.63 7.96 4.33
CA ASP A 445 32.46 7.58 2.93
C ASP A 445 32.34 8.82 2.03
N VAL A 446 33.12 8.86 0.95
CA VAL A 446 33.12 9.94 -0.05
C VAL A 446 31.78 10.11 -0.77
N GLN A 447 30.87 9.13 -0.70
CA GLN A 447 29.56 9.15 -1.34
C GLN A 447 28.43 9.63 -0.42
N ILE A 448 28.71 10.00 0.84
CA ILE A 448 27.66 10.37 1.79
C ILE A 448 26.80 11.55 1.32
N ASP A 449 27.39 12.55 0.67
CA ASP A 449 26.66 13.69 0.12
C ASP A 449 25.68 13.25 -0.98
N ASN A 450 26.09 12.34 -1.86
CA ASN A 450 25.22 11.77 -2.90
C ASN A 450 24.05 10.99 -2.30
N VAL A 451 24.27 10.29 -1.18
CA VAL A 451 23.20 9.58 -0.46
C VAL A 451 22.23 10.55 0.17
N ILE A 452 22.71 11.61 0.81
CA ILE A 452 21.88 12.62 1.43
C ILE A 452 21.04 13.32 0.36
N GLU A 453 21.64 13.67 -0.79
CA GLU A 453 20.93 14.23 -1.93
C GLU A 453 19.86 13.27 -2.45
N ALA A 454 20.18 11.98 -2.61
CA ALA A 454 19.21 10.96 -3.03
C ALA A 454 18.06 10.80 -2.02
N CYS A 455 18.35 10.82 -0.72
CA CYS A 455 17.34 10.76 0.35
C CYS A 455 16.44 12.00 0.34
N GLU A 456 17.01 13.18 0.18
CA GLU A 456 16.27 14.44 0.07
C GLU A 456 15.40 14.48 -1.19
N ALA A 457 15.92 14.00 -2.33
CA ALA A 457 15.17 13.89 -3.58
C ALA A 457 13.99 12.91 -3.45
N LEU A 458 14.21 11.72 -2.85
CA LEU A 458 13.13 10.76 -2.59
C LEU A 458 12.08 11.33 -1.64
N TRP A 459 12.51 12.01 -0.57
CA TRP A 459 11.62 12.68 0.37
C TRP A 459 10.77 13.75 -0.32
N LYS A 460 11.40 14.64 -1.12
CA LYS A 460 10.70 15.65 -1.93
C LYS A 460 9.68 15.01 -2.87
N ASP A 461 10.06 14.00 -3.65
CA ASP A 461 9.14 13.30 -4.57
C ASP A 461 7.94 12.73 -3.81
N ASN A 462 8.17 12.13 -2.64
CA ASN A 462 7.09 11.55 -1.83
C ASN A 462 6.12 12.58 -1.27
N PHE A 463 6.60 13.73 -0.78
CA PHE A 463 5.71 14.77 -0.27
C PHE A 463 5.02 15.53 -1.39
N LEU A 464 5.66 15.73 -2.55
CA LEU A 464 4.98 16.27 -3.73
C LEU A 464 3.87 15.34 -4.24
N ARG A 465 3.83 14.06 -3.86
CA ARG A 465 2.68 13.19 -4.15
C ARG A 465 1.41 13.58 -3.39
N LEU A 466 1.49 14.44 -2.37
CA LEU A 466 0.34 15.06 -1.70
C LEU A 466 -0.35 16.10 -2.55
N ALA A 467 0.26 16.56 -3.65
CA ALA A 467 -0.32 17.54 -4.56
C ALA A 467 -1.41 16.91 -5.45
N VAL A 468 -2.44 16.39 -4.79
CA VAL A 468 -3.60 15.69 -5.36
C VAL A 468 -4.88 16.25 -4.74
N PRO A 469 -5.99 16.26 -5.49
CA PRO A 469 -7.27 16.77 -4.99
C PRO A 469 -7.74 16.08 -3.71
N GLU A 470 -7.49 14.77 -3.56
CA GLU A 470 -7.87 13.97 -2.40
C GLU A 470 -7.19 14.41 -1.10
N VAL A 471 -6.18 15.27 -1.17
CA VAL A 471 -5.52 15.88 -0.02
C VAL A 471 -5.89 17.36 0.08
N LEU A 472 -5.81 18.09 -1.03
CA LEU A 472 -5.92 19.56 -1.03
C LEU A 472 -7.37 20.09 -1.02
N GLU A 473 -8.32 19.30 -1.51
CA GLU A 473 -9.73 19.70 -1.60
C GLU A 473 -10.59 19.12 -0.47
N VAL A 474 -10.02 18.30 0.42
CA VAL A 474 -10.76 17.79 1.57
C VAL A 474 -10.92 18.94 2.56
N ASP A 475 -12.16 19.25 2.92
CA ASP A 475 -12.53 20.27 3.91
C ASP A 475 -12.21 19.83 5.36
N SER A 476 -11.30 18.87 5.53
CA SER A 476 -10.96 18.31 6.83
C SER A 476 -10.06 19.24 7.65
N ASP A 477 -10.18 19.08 8.97
CA ASP A 477 -9.25 19.55 9.99
C ASP A 477 -7.92 18.79 9.91
N SER A 478 -7.34 18.65 8.72
CA SER A 478 -5.99 18.08 8.58
C SER A 478 -5.03 18.94 9.39
N PRO A 479 -4.21 18.34 10.29
CA PRO A 479 -3.25 19.09 11.10
C PRO A 479 -2.27 19.92 10.28
N LEU A 480 -2.06 19.56 9.00
CA LEU A 480 -1.15 20.27 8.10
C LEU A 480 -1.81 21.44 7.36
N GLN A 481 -3.15 21.51 7.34
CA GLN A 481 -3.92 22.54 6.64
C GLN A 481 -3.40 22.82 5.22
N LEU A 482 -3.16 21.76 4.44
CA LEU A 482 -2.69 21.88 3.05
C LEU A 482 -3.88 22.17 2.15
N LYS A 483 -3.88 23.32 1.47
CA LYS A 483 -4.97 23.72 0.54
C LYS A 483 -4.45 24.03 -0.87
N THR A 484 -3.15 24.27 -1.01
CA THR A 484 -2.50 24.65 -2.26
C THR A 484 -1.19 23.91 -2.45
N PHE A 485 -0.67 23.92 -3.69
CA PHE A 485 0.67 23.43 -3.98
C PHE A 485 1.75 24.18 -3.16
N GLN A 486 1.59 25.50 -3.06
CA GLN A 486 2.48 26.36 -2.28
C GLN A 486 2.50 26.01 -0.78
N ASP A 487 1.39 25.53 -0.22
CA ASP A 487 1.39 25.03 1.16
C ASP A 487 2.32 23.83 1.35
N ILE A 488 2.39 22.93 0.37
CA ILE A 488 3.31 21.79 0.41
C ILE A 488 4.75 22.29 0.38
N GLU A 489 5.07 23.22 -0.52
CA GLU A 489 6.40 23.80 -0.61
C GLU A 489 6.80 24.54 0.67
N ASN A 490 5.97 25.47 1.13
CA ASN A 490 6.31 26.38 2.22
C ASN A 490 6.23 25.71 3.59
N LYS A 491 5.22 24.85 3.83
CA LYS A 491 5.01 24.24 5.15
C LYS A 491 5.80 22.95 5.31
N ILE A 492 6.14 22.25 4.23
CA ILE A 492 6.84 20.96 4.27
C ILE A 492 8.24 21.06 3.68
N LEU A 493 8.35 21.40 2.39
CA LEU A 493 9.62 21.26 1.66
C LEU A 493 10.67 22.30 2.07
N ALA A 494 10.24 23.50 2.48
CA ALA A 494 11.12 24.59 2.91
C ALA A 494 11.95 24.24 4.15
N GLY A 495 11.48 23.29 4.99
CA GLY A 495 12.24 22.79 6.14
C GLY A 495 13.41 21.87 5.77
N GLY A 496 13.51 21.46 4.50
CA GLY A 496 14.48 20.46 4.06
C GLY A 496 14.18 19.05 4.59
N TRP A 497 15.00 18.08 4.19
CA TRP A 497 14.81 16.70 4.62
C TRP A 497 15.06 16.56 6.14
N PRO A 498 14.04 16.20 6.95
CA PRO A 498 14.12 16.29 8.42
C PRO A 498 15.14 15.32 9.03
N ALA A 499 15.51 14.25 8.33
CA ALA A 499 16.51 13.30 8.80
C ALA A 499 17.95 13.63 8.39
N LYS A 500 18.19 14.78 7.74
CA LYS A 500 19.55 15.21 7.38
C LYS A 500 20.45 15.32 8.61
N ASP A 501 19.95 15.94 9.68
CA ASP A 501 20.67 16.07 10.94
C ASP A 501 20.92 14.72 11.62
N PHE A 502 19.98 13.78 11.50
CA PHE A 502 20.12 12.43 12.03
C PHE A 502 21.31 11.69 11.41
N VAL A 503 21.54 11.91 10.11
CA VAL A 503 22.67 11.33 9.36
C VAL A 503 23.97 12.07 9.67
N LEU A 504 23.96 13.40 9.67
CA LEU A 504 25.19 14.22 9.78
C LEU A 504 25.73 14.34 11.21
N LYS A 505 24.87 14.64 12.19
CA LYS A 505 25.30 14.85 13.59
C LYS A 505 25.66 13.52 14.27
N GLY A 506 25.02 12.43 13.83
CA GLY A 506 25.17 11.09 14.39
C GLY A 506 24.52 10.92 15.75
N PRO A 507 24.72 9.75 16.38
CA PRO A 507 24.05 9.40 17.63
C PRO A 507 24.62 10.14 18.85
N GLY A 508 23.78 10.35 19.87
CA GLY A 508 24.24 10.80 21.18
C GLY A 508 24.98 9.71 21.97
N PRO A 509 25.54 10.04 23.15
CA PRO A 509 26.18 9.05 24.02
C PRO A 509 25.23 7.89 24.36
N GLY A 510 25.71 6.64 24.22
CA GLY A 510 24.90 5.43 24.49
C GLY A 510 23.84 5.13 23.43
N GLN A 511 23.86 5.85 22.29
CA GLN A 511 22.96 5.62 21.17
C GLN A 511 23.73 5.13 19.94
N ARG A 512 23.03 4.42 19.06
CA ARG A 512 23.51 4.07 17.72
C ARG A 512 22.43 4.39 16.70
N ASN A 513 22.83 4.97 15.58
CA ASN A 513 21.94 5.33 14.49
C ASN A 513 22.20 4.37 13.33
N TYR A 514 21.15 3.88 12.68
CA TYR A 514 21.24 3.02 11.52
C TYR A 514 20.38 3.59 10.39
N ILE A 515 20.82 3.39 9.16
CA ILE A 515 20.08 3.73 7.96
C ILE A 515 20.01 2.51 7.05
N SER A 516 18.83 2.23 6.52
CA SER A 516 18.60 1.22 5.50
C SER A 516 18.12 1.88 4.23
N LEU A 517 18.83 1.65 3.14
CA LEU A 517 18.54 2.23 1.82
C LEU A 517 18.17 1.10 0.88
N THR A 518 17.03 1.24 0.21
CA THR A 518 16.62 0.34 -0.86
C THR A 518 16.68 1.07 -2.20
N TRP A 519 17.44 0.50 -3.11
CA TRP A 519 17.74 0.99 -4.44
C TRP A 519 17.02 0.12 -5.47
N ALA A 520 16.43 0.75 -6.49
CA ALA A 520 15.83 0.06 -7.61
C ALA A 520 16.62 0.32 -8.89
N ARG A 521 16.86 -0.73 -9.67
CA ARG A 521 17.57 -0.59 -10.95
C ARG A 521 16.80 0.33 -11.90
N ASN A 522 17.47 1.31 -12.50
CA ASN A 522 16.88 2.20 -13.48
C ASN A 522 16.59 1.41 -14.77
N ARG A 523 15.32 1.09 -14.99
CA ARG A 523 14.90 0.46 -16.25
C ARG A 523 14.55 1.55 -17.27
N PRO A 524 15.25 1.63 -18.42
CA PRO A 524 14.89 2.58 -19.46
C PRO A 524 13.49 2.24 -19.98
N ARG A 525 12.69 3.26 -20.26
CA ARG A 525 11.39 3.06 -20.91
C ARG A 525 11.64 2.58 -22.34
N ARG A 526 11.30 1.31 -22.63
CA ARG A 526 11.18 0.67 -23.96
C ARG A 526 12.09 1.22 -25.07
N GLY A 527 13.07 0.43 -25.50
CA GLY A 527 13.62 0.53 -26.86
C GLY A 527 15.14 0.62 -27.00
N LYS A 528 15.89 0.72 -25.90
CA LYS A 528 17.33 0.48 -25.95
C LYS A 528 17.63 -0.79 -25.17
N PRO A 529 18.08 -1.89 -25.82
CA PRO A 529 18.74 -2.95 -25.09
C PRO A 529 19.96 -2.31 -24.44
N ILE A 530 19.90 -2.13 -23.12
CA ILE A 530 21.13 -1.84 -22.39
C ILE A 530 21.92 -3.15 -22.51
N ILE A 531 23.05 -3.08 -23.20
CA ILE A 531 24.07 -4.12 -23.14
C ILE A 531 24.65 -3.98 -21.73
N GLU A 532 23.95 -4.56 -20.78
CA GLU A 532 24.32 -4.56 -19.37
C GLU A 532 25.25 -5.75 -19.16
N GLU A 533 26.40 -5.48 -18.56
CA GLU A 533 27.23 -6.55 -17.98
C GLU A 533 26.30 -7.44 -17.15
N LEU A 534 26.37 -8.74 -17.43
CA LEU A 534 25.61 -9.75 -16.67
C LEU A 534 25.83 -9.46 -15.19
N PRO A 535 24.76 -9.28 -14.40
CA PRO A 535 24.92 -9.00 -12.98
C PRO A 535 25.80 -10.11 -12.39
N GLU A 536 26.85 -9.67 -11.70
CA GLU A 536 27.75 -10.53 -10.94
C GLU A 536 26.95 -11.60 -10.19
N GLU A 537 27.37 -12.86 -10.29
CA GLU A 537 26.65 -13.98 -9.66
C GLU A 537 26.40 -13.66 -8.19
N VAL A 538 25.12 -13.53 -7.84
CA VAL A 538 24.72 -13.17 -6.48
C VAL A 538 24.83 -14.42 -5.63
N LYS A 539 25.64 -14.35 -4.58
CA LYS A 539 25.70 -15.40 -3.55
C LYS A 539 24.29 -15.62 -2.99
N GLU A 540 23.87 -16.87 -2.83
CA GLU A 540 22.52 -17.17 -2.30
C GLU A 540 22.27 -16.54 -0.92
N ASP A 541 23.33 -16.37 -0.12
CA ASP A 541 23.24 -15.68 1.18
C ASP A 541 22.82 -14.21 1.06
N ASP A 542 23.20 -13.53 -0.02
CA ASP A 542 22.85 -12.13 -0.28
C ASP A 542 21.43 -11.97 -0.82
N LYS A 543 20.73 -13.06 -1.14
CA LYS A 543 19.37 -13.03 -1.69
C LYS A 543 18.34 -12.94 -0.56
N LEU A 544 17.79 -11.74 -0.38
CA LEU A 544 16.78 -11.47 0.66
C LEU A 544 15.38 -11.92 0.22
N LEU A 545 15.00 -11.49 -0.99
CA LEU A 545 13.85 -12.00 -1.73
C LEU A 545 14.29 -12.27 -3.17
N ALA A 546 13.43 -12.91 -3.93
CA ALA A 546 13.80 -13.27 -5.29
C ALA A 546 13.76 -12.11 -6.31
N ASN A 547 13.69 -10.86 -5.87
CA ASN A 547 14.03 -9.66 -6.66
C ASN A 547 14.76 -8.60 -5.80
N LEU A 548 15.26 -8.99 -4.63
CA LEU A 548 15.87 -8.09 -3.65
C LEU A 548 17.12 -8.75 -3.09
N ARG A 549 18.27 -8.14 -3.34
CA ARG A 549 19.57 -8.62 -2.85
C ARG A 549 20.19 -7.63 -1.87
N ARG A 550 21.09 -8.12 -1.02
CA ARG A 550 22.01 -7.28 -0.26
C ARG A 550 23.02 -6.65 -1.22
N THR A 551 23.42 -5.43 -0.90
CA THR A 551 24.53 -4.74 -1.57
C THR A 551 25.48 -4.20 -0.52
N THR A 552 26.76 -4.08 -0.85
CA THR A 552 27.75 -3.38 -0.03
C THR A 552 27.96 -1.94 -0.50
N LYS A 553 27.44 -1.60 -1.69
CA LYS A 553 27.59 -0.29 -2.32
C LYS A 553 26.61 0.68 -1.70
N LEU A 554 27.13 1.82 -1.25
CA LEU A 554 26.32 2.85 -0.63
C LEU A 554 25.37 3.51 -1.65
N CYS A 555 25.87 3.81 -2.86
CA CYS A 555 25.07 4.25 -4.00
C CYS A 555 25.38 3.37 -5.23
N PRO A 556 24.61 2.28 -5.47
CA PRO A 556 24.82 1.41 -6.62
C PRO A 556 24.63 2.18 -7.94
N PRO A 557 25.58 2.13 -8.89
CA PRO A 557 25.48 2.88 -10.15
C PRO A 557 24.33 2.35 -11.01
N GLY A 558 23.57 3.24 -11.63
CA GLY A 558 22.41 2.87 -12.44
C GLY A 558 21.18 2.48 -11.63
N TYR A 559 21.18 2.72 -10.31
CA TYR A 559 20.01 2.55 -9.45
C TYR A 559 19.48 3.92 -9.00
N MET A 560 18.21 3.93 -8.61
CA MET A 560 17.56 5.06 -7.96
C MET A 560 17.11 4.66 -6.56
N LEU A 561 17.20 5.58 -5.60
CA LEU A 561 16.73 5.34 -4.24
C LEU A 561 15.19 5.31 -4.23
N VAL A 562 14.62 4.28 -3.61
CA VAL A 562 13.16 4.07 -3.60
C VAL A 562 12.60 3.84 -2.21
N ASN A 563 13.44 3.51 -1.23
CA ASN A 563 13.04 3.47 0.17
C ASN A 563 14.18 3.85 1.11
N VAL A 564 13.83 4.49 2.22
CA VAL A 564 14.73 4.85 3.31
C VAL A 564 14.04 4.51 4.63
N TRP A 565 14.74 3.74 5.45
CA TRP A 565 14.36 3.50 6.83
C TRP A 565 15.49 3.90 7.76
N LEU A 566 15.12 4.48 8.89
CA LEU A 566 16.05 5.00 9.88
C LEU A 566 15.72 4.36 11.22
N SER A 567 16.77 4.05 11.98
CA SER A 567 16.64 3.43 13.28
C SER A 567 17.59 4.08 14.27
N GLN A 568 17.07 4.44 15.44
CA GLN A 568 17.89 4.83 16.58
C GLN A 568 17.76 3.77 17.65
N TRP A 569 18.87 3.17 18.06
CA TRP A 569 18.93 2.28 19.19
C TRP A 569 19.56 3.01 20.37
N ASP A 570 18.77 3.20 21.43
CA ASP A 570 19.27 3.64 22.73
C ASP A 570 19.56 2.40 23.58
N ILE A 571 20.86 2.18 23.82
CA ILE A 571 21.37 1.01 24.55
C ILE A 571 20.98 1.09 26.02
N THR A 572 20.87 2.32 26.56
CA THR A 572 20.60 2.54 27.99
C THR A 572 19.14 2.28 28.31
N SER A 573 18.23 2.86 27.52
CA SER A 573 16.79 2.61 27.67
C SER A 573 16.34 1.26 27.08
N ARG A 574 17.23 0.57 26.35
CA ARG A 574 16.92 -0.67 25.62
C ARG A 574 15.73 -0.48 24.66
N THR A 575 15.64 0.69 24.03
CA THR A 575 14.58 1.00 23.08
C THR A 575 15.13 1.19 21.66
N ILE A 576 14.37 0.75 20.67
CA ILE A 576 14.63 1.04 19.26
C ILE A 576 13.52 1.92 18.73
N ARG A 577 13.89 3.06 18.18
CA ARG A 577 13.00 3.90 17.40
C ARG A 577 13.18 3.61 15.92
N LEU A 578 12.12 3.21 15.24
CA LEU A 578 12.05 3.07 13.79
C LEU A 578 11.25 4.23 13.18
N PHE A 579 11.74 4.82 12.11
CA PHE A 579 10.98 5.80 11.36
C PHE A 579 11.40 5.82 9.89
N THR A 580 10.48 6.26 9.03
CA THR A 580 10.76 6.51 7.62
C THR A 580 10.37 7.94 7.29
N THR A 581 11.12 8.57 6.38
CA THR A 581 10.74 9.88 5.84
C THR A 581 9.84 9.76 4.62
N SER A 582 9.43 8.55 4.23
CA SER A 582 8.52 8.29 3.11
C SER A 582 7.10 8.01 3.62
N PRO A 583 6.18 9.00 3.65
CA PRO A 583 4.80 8.76 4.08
C PRO A 583 3.99 7.89 3.12
N PHE A 584 4.47 7.70 1.88
CA PHE A 584 3.80 6.95 0.83
C PHE A 584 4.66 5.80 0.35
N GLU A 585 4.77 4.78 1.19
CA GLU A 585 5.17 3.48 0.70
C GLU A 585 4.03 2.93 -0.20
N ASN A 586 4.35 2.65 -1.47
CA ASN A 586 3.49 1.84 -2.33
C ASN A 586 3.11 0.56 -1.57
N GLY A 587 1.89 0.04 -1.71
CA GLY A 587 1.45 -1.16 -0.96
C GLY A 587 2.40 -2.37 -1.11
N ASP A 588 3.14 -2.45 -2.22
CA ASP A 588 4.19 -3.46 -2.46
C ASP A 588 5.46 -3.27 -1.58
N LEU A 589 5.69 -2.07 -1.04
CA LEU A 589 6.84 -1.74 -0.20
C LEU A 589 6.68 -2.23 1.25
N ASP A 590 5.48 -2.58 1.75
CA ASP A 590 5.33 -3.14 3.12
C ASP A 590 6.21 -4.39 3.33
N ALA A 591 6.36 -5.21 2.28
CA ALA A 591 7.25 -6.37 2.32
C ALA A 591 8.74 -5.96 2.38
N HIS A 592 9.14 -4.95 1.61
CA HIS A 592 10.52 -4.46 1.61
C HIS A 592 10.87 -3.73 2.91
N SER A 593 9.92 -3.04 3.51
CA SER A 593 10.08 -2.33 4.79
C SER A 593 10.31 -3.30 5.94
N SER A 594 9.58 -4.42 5.99
CA SER A 594 9.88 -5.49 6.96
C SER A 594 11.31 -6.02 6.80
N ILE A 595 11.81 -6.15 5.58
CA ILE A 595 13.17 -6.64 5.32
C ILE A 595 14.21 -5.61 5.69
N ALA A 596 13.99 -4.32 5.36
CA ALA A 596 14.86 -3.23 5.79
C ALA A 596 14.98 -3.20 7.32
N ILE A 597 13.86 -3.35 8.04
CA ILE A 597 13.80 -3.47 9.50
C ILE A 597 14.57 -4.72 9.99
N ALA A 598 14.38 -5.88 9.36
CA ALA A 598 15.10 -7.10 9.72
C ALA A 598 16.62 -6.99 9.49
N GLU A 599 17.05 -6.30 8.44
CA GLU A 599 18.47 -6.02 8.17
C GLU A 599 19.04 -5.00 9.15
N MET A 600 18.26 -4.03 9.62
CA MET A 600 18.66 -3.17 10.73
C MET A 600 18.81 -3.97 12.03
N PHE A 601 17.88 -4.88 12.34
CA PHE A 601 18.05 -5.78 13.49
C PHE A 601 19.29 -6.64 13.37
N ARG A 602 19.65 -7.11 12.16
CA ARG A 602 20.93 -7.82 11.95
C ARG A 602 22.12 -6.99 12.41
N LYS A 603 22.16 -5.71 12.04
CA LYS A 603 23.23 -4.78 12.45
C LYS A 603 23.22 -4.51 13.95
N ILE A 604 22.04 -4.32 14.54
CA ILE A 604 21.88 -4.11 15.99
C ILE A 604 22.33 -5.35 16.78
N ILE A 605 21.98 -6.56 16.33
CA ILE A 605 22.41 -7.80 16.98
C ILE A 605 23.92 -7.94 16.92
N ALA A 606 24.54 -7.76 15.74
CA ALA A 606 25.99 -7.83 15.60
C ALA A 606 26.71 -6.79 16.48
N ALA A 607 26.25 -5.54 16.45
CA ALA A 607 26.79 -4.48 17.30
C ALA A 607 26.62 -4.81 18.79
N GLY A 608 25.48 -5.38 19.16
CA GLY A 608 25.15 -5.77 20.52
C GLY A 608 25.99 -6.91 21.07
N THR A 609 26.31 -7.89 20.24
CA THR A 609 27.15 -9.03 20.62
C THR A 609 28.63 -8.68 20.69
N ASP A 610 29.09 -7.73 19.87
CA ASP A 610 30.50 -7.38 19.76
C ASP A 610 30.93 -6.33 20.82
N ASP A 611 30.01 -5.47 21.25
CA ASP A 611 30.29 -4.40 22.21
C ASP A 611 29.96 -4.83 23.65
N TYR A 612 31.01 -4.97 24.46
CA TYR A 612 30.95 -5.37 25.87
C TYR A 612 29.96 -4.52 26.69
N ALA A 613 29.80 -3.23 26.38
CA ALA A 613 28.87 -2.35 27.10
C ALA A 613 27.39 -2.67 26.80
N SER A 614 27.11 -3.37 25.69
CA SER A 614 25.77 -3.70 25.21
C SER A 614 25.46 -5.20 25.19
N ALA A 615 26.44 -6.05 25.46
CA ALA A 615 26.33 -7.51 25.45
C ALA A 615 25.14 -8.05 26.26
N ASP A 616 24.81 -7.42 27.39
CA ASP A 616 23.69 -7.85 28.25
C ASP A 616 22.41 -7.03 28.08
N ARG A 617 22.34 -6.16 27.05
CA ARG A 617 21.27 -5.16 26.89
C ARG A 617 20.58 -5.22 25.53
N PRO A 618 19.99 -6.36 25.13
CA PRO A 618 19.19 -6.41 23.92
C PRO A 618 17.96 -5.50 24.06
N PRO A 619 17.49 -4.89 22.97
CA PRO A 619 16.28 -4.07 22.96
C PRO A 619 15.08 -4.77 23.59
N LEU A 620 14.33 -4.07 24.44
CA LEU A 620 13.07 -4.51 25.04
C LEU A 620 11.85 -3.92 24.33
N HIS A 621 12.03 -2.76 23.69
CA HIS A 621 10.93 -2.01 23.09
C HIS A 621 11.29 -1.58 21.68
N VAL A 622 10.31 -1.63 20.78
CA VAL A 622 10.40 -1.05 19.44
C VAL A 622 9.26 -0.08 19.29
N TRP A 623 9.56 1.13 18.86
CA TRP A 623 8.56 2.17 18.70
C TRP A 623 8.79 2.97 17.44
N MET A 624 7.78 3.70 17.01
CA MET A 624 7.77 4.43 15.75
C MET A 624 6.90 5.66 15.83
N THR A 625 7.28 6.67 15.04
CA THR A 625 6.62 7.96 14.99
C THR A 625 6.07 8.22 13.59
N PHE A 626 4.80 8.58 13.50
CA PHE A 626 4.15 8.98 12.26
C PHE A 626 3.54 10.36 12.40
N GLU A 627 3.82 11.23 11.43
CA GLU A 627 3.09 12.50 11.32
C GLU A 627 1.69 12.23 10.78
N LYS A 628 0.67 12.75 11.46
CA LYS A 628 -0.72 12.69 11.01
C LYS A 628 -0.89 13.60 9.80
N LEU A 629 -0.88 12.99 8.62
CA LEU A 629 -1.04 13.70 7.35
C LEU A 629 -2.51 13.81 6.94
N GLY A 630 -3.35 12.88 7.42
CA GLY A 630 -4.78 12.89 7.22
C GLY A 630 -5.41 11.50 7.35
N PRO A 631 -6.75 11.42 7.41
CA PRO A 631 -7.47 10.21 7.83
C PRO A 631 -7.14 8.95 7.02
N MET A 632 -6.93 9.10 5.70
CA MET A 632 -6.58 7.98 4.83
C MET A 632 -5.20 7.38 5.14
N ILE A 633 -4.24 8.20 5.53
CA ILE A 633 -2.87 7.76 5.84
C ILE A 633 -2.86 7.19 7.25
N ASP A 634 -3.55 7.87 8.17
CA ASP A 634 -3.71 7.44 9.55
C ASP A 634 -4.35 6.05 9.64
N GLN A 635 -5.41 5.80 8.85
CA GLN A 635 -6.05 4.47 8.77
C GLN A 635 -5.09 3.39 8.25
N ARG A 636 -4.24 3.71 7.27
CA ARG A 636 -3.25 2.75 6.75
C ARG A 636 -2.20 2.41 7.79
N VAL A 637 -1.73 3.41 8.55
CA VAL A 637 -0.78 3.22 9.64
C VAL A 637 -1.40 2.35 10.72
N GLU A 638 -2.64 2.62 11.11
CA GLU A 638 -3.39 1.81 12.07
C GLU A 638 -3.54 0.35 11.58
N ASP A 639 -3.97 0.15 10.33
CA ASP A 639 -4.12 -1.19 9.77
C ASP A 639 -2.77 -1.93 9.67
N ALA A 640 -1.70 -1.25 9.29
CA ALA A 640 -0.38 -1.85 9.08
C ALA A 640 0.34 -2.19 10.39
N PHE A 641 0.28 -1.31 11.39
CA PHE A 641 1.06 -1.46 12.61
C PHE A 641 0.24 -1.91 13.81
N VAL A 642 -0.94 -1.32 14.02
CA VAL A 642 -1.80 -1.68 15.16
C VAL A 642 -2.45 -3.04 14.90
N LYS A 643 -3.19 -3.19 13.80
CA LYS A 643 -3.95 -4.41 13.53
C LYS A 643 -3.07 -5.59 13.12
N LYS A 644 -2.10 -5.39 12.21
CA LYS A 644 -1.27 -6.48 11.68
C LYS A 644 -0.04 -6.81 12.51
N ARG A 645 0.55 -5.83 13.20
CA ARG A 645 1.85 -6.00 13.90
C ARG A 645 1.76 -5.86 15.41
N ALA A 646 0.55 -5.64 15.95
CA ALA A 646 0.26 -5.50 17.37
C ALA A 646 1.05 -4.37 18.07
N PHE A 647 1.32 -3.29 17.35
CA PHE A 647 1.74 -2.05 18.00
C PHE A 647 0.56 -1.42 18.75
N LEU A 648 0.85 -0.71 19.83
CA LEU A 648 -0.14 0.02 20.62
C LEU A 648 0.15 1.53 20.54
N PRO A 649 -0.88 2.39 20.52
CA PRO A 649 -0.69 3.80 20.84
C PRO A 649 0.04 3.98 22.17
N LEU A 650 0.91 4.98 22.27
CA LEU A 650 1.77 5.20 23.44
C LEU A 650 0.98 5.24 24.75
N GLU A 651 -0.16 5.92 24.78
CA GLU A 651 -1.00 6.03 25.98
C GLU A 651 -1.49 4.65 26.45
N ALA A 652 -1.99 3.83 25.51
CA ALA A 652 -2.42 2.47 25.79
C ALA A 652 -1.25 1.55 26.18
N TYR A 653 -0.07 1.82 25.63
CA TYR A 653 1.16 1.10 25.97
C TYR A 653 1.59 1.38 27.41
N ILE A 654 1.71 2.65 27.80
CA ILE A 654 2.11 3.06 29.16
C ILE A 654 1.09 2.57 30.20
N GLN A 655 -0.20 2.55 29.86
CA GLN A 655 -1.21 1.97 30.75
C GLN A 655 -0.99 0.48 31.03
N ARG A 656 -0.47 -0.28 30.05
CA ARG A 656 -0.14 -1.71 30.21
C ARG A 656 1.24 -1.97 30.83
N HIS A 657 2.14 -1.01 30.69
CA HIS A 657 3.52 -1.06 31.14
C HIS A 657 3.81 0.16 32.03
N SER A 658 3.19 0.20 33.21
CA SER A 658 3.25 1.35 34.12
C SER A 658 4.63 1.55 34.76
N ASP A 659 5.52 0.57 34.63
CA ASP A 659 6.93 0.64 35.00
C ASP A 659 7.77 1.45 33.99
N MET A 660 7.22 1.74 32.81
CA MET A 660 7.90 2.48 31.76
C MET A 660 7.69 3.98 31.86
N ASP A 661 8.79 4.70 31.73
CA ASP A 661 8.76 6.16 31.67
C ASP A 661 8.36 6.60 30.25
N GLN A 662 7.31 7.40 30.16
CA GLN A 662 6.83 7.97 28.91
C GLN A 662 7.93 8.80 28.20
N ASP A 663 8.86 9.38 28.98
CA ASP A 663 9.93 10.20 28.43
C ASP A 663 10.93 9.41 27.57
N GLN A 664 10.98 8.09 27.70
CA GLN A 664 11.78 7.20 26.84
C GLN A 664 11.27 7.16 25.39
N PHE A 665 10.02 7.55 25.16
CA PHE A 665 9.37 7.57 23.85
C PHE A 665 9.20 8.99 23.30
N ARG A 666 9.98 9.95 23.79
CA ARG A 666 9.97 11.33 23.29
C ARG A 666 10.42 11.39 21.84
N TRP A 667 9.66 12.10 21.01
CA TRP A 667 10.09 12.38 19.66
C TRP A 667 11.36 13.25 19.69
N PRO A 668 12.37 12.95 18.87
CA PRO A 668 13.57 13.76 18.81
C PRO A 668 13.33 15.06 18.05
N GLN A 669 14.23 16.01 18.32
CA GLN A 669 14.09 17.43 17.96
C GLN A 669 14.09 17.75 16.47
N TYR A 670 14.28 16.74 15.62
CA TYR A 670 14.31 16.90 14.16
C TYR A 670 13.00 16.47 13.49
N THR A 671 12.00 15.99 14.24
CA THR A 671 10.67 15.79 13.66
C THR A 671 10.07 17.14 13.28
N ARG A 672 9.31 17.20 12.18
CA ARG A 672 8.68 18.45 11.76
C ARG A 672 7.78 19.02 12.86
N ALA A 673 7.12 18.13 13.60
CA ALA A 673 6.30 18.50 14.74
C ALA A 673 7.07 19.27 15.83
N ASP A 674 8.36 18.95 16.05
CA ASP A 674 9.18 19.72 16.98
C ASP A 674 9.69 21.03 16.37
N LEU A 675 9.94 21.04 15.06
CA LEU A 675 10.41 22.22 14.33
C LEU A 675 9.31 23.27 14.13
N ASP A 676 8.03 22.88 14.06
CA ASP A 676 6.91 23.79 13.83
C ASP A 676 6.39 24.38 15.16
N PRO A 677 6.53 25.70 15.39
CA PRO A 677 6.10 26.36 16.62
C PRO A 677 4.59 26.27 16.87
N GLN A 678 3.77 25.99 15.86
CA GLN A 678 2.32 25.91 16.00
C GLN A 678 1.90 24.71 16.86
N TYR A 679 2.54 23.55 16.69
CA TYR A 679 2.21 22.34 17.47
C TYR A 679 2.58 22.44 18.94
N ARG A 680 3.65 23.17 19.25
CA ARG A 680 4.02 23.44 20.65
C ARG A 680 2.96 24.25 21.39
N LYS A 681 2.12 25.02 20.68
CA LYS A 681 1.07 25.86 21.28
C LYS A 681 -0.27 25.14 21.45
N SER A 682 -0.62 24.22 20.55
CA SER A 682 -1.92 23.52 20.58
C SER A 682 -2.00 22.44 21.67
N GLY A 683 -0.87 21.88 22.09
CA GLY A 683 -0.82 20.76 23.05
C GLY A 683 -1.23 19.41 22.45
N GLU A 684 -1.99 19.40 21.34
CA GLU A 684 -2.25 18.22 20.54
C GLU A 684 -1.05 17.89 19.66
N SER A 685 -0.42 16.74 19.92
CA SER A 685 0.69 16.26 19.10
C SER A 685 0.19 15.79 17.73
N PRO A 686 0.74 16.33 16.63
CA PRO A 686 0.46 15.81 15.29
C PRO A 686 1.19 14.49 15.04
N VAL A 687 1.98 14.00 16.00
CA VAL A 687 2.76 12.77 15.88
C VAL A 687 2.05 11.65 16.63
N LEU A 688 1.69 10.61 15.90
CA LEU A 688 1.27 9.34 16.47
C LEU A 688 2.51 8.53 16.85
N VAL A 689 2.61 8.15 18.13
CA VAL A 689 3.65 7.25 18.64
C VAL A 689 3.04 5.87 18.84
N LEU A 690 3.61 4.88 18.18
CA LEU A 690 3.21 3.48 18.30
C LEU A 690 4.35 2.68 18.91
N VAL A 691 4.06 1.86 19.91
CA VAL A 691 5.05 1.09 20.69
C VAL A 691 4.68 -0.39 20.68
N LYS A 692 5.71 -1.25 20.62
CA LYS A 692 5.62 -2.69 20.75
C LYS A 692 6.63 -3.18 21.78
N HIS A 693 6.15 -3.90 22.78
CA HIS A 693 7.01 -4.62 23.72
C HIS A 693 7.51 -5.90 23.08
N LEU A 694 8.83 -6.14 23.12
CA LEU A 694 9.44 -7.37 22.63
C LEU A 694 9.44 -8.47 23.71
N GLY A 695 9.42 -8.09 25.00
CA GLY A 695 9.36 -9.01 26.13
C GLY A 695 10.44 -8.72 27.17
N SER A 696 10.11 -8.81 28.46
CA SER A 696 11.03 -8.46 29.56
C SER A 696 12.25 -9.38 29.67
N SER A 697 12.14 -10.61 29.17
CA SER A 697 13.22 -11.60 29.11
C SER A 697 13.89 -11.67 27.74
N MET A 698 13.90 -10.56 27.00
CA MET A 698 14.54 -10.50 25.68
C MET A 698 16.04 -10.79 25.82
N SER A 699 16.52 -11.70 24.99
CA SER A 699 17.94 -12.02 24.79
C SER A 699 18.30 -11.74 23.34
N TRP A 700 19.60 -11.62 23.03
CA TRP A 700 20.06 -11.50 21.63
C TRP A 700 19.60 -12.67 20.76
N GLN A 701 19.59 -13.89 21.32
CA GLN A 701 19.10 -15.09 20.64
C GLN A 701 17.60 -15.00 20.33
N LYS A 702 16.77 -14.54 21.28
CA LYS A 702 15.34 -14.33 21.03
C LYS A 702 15.10 -13.26 19.98
N LEU A 703 15.87 -12.17 20.01
CA LEU A 703 15.77 -11.11 19.00
C LEU A 703 16.17 -11.63 17.60
N LEU A 704 17.20 -12.47 17.53
CA LEU A 704 17.60 -13.16 16.30
C LEU A 704 16.51 -14.11 15.80
N GLN A 705 15.89 -14.89 16.69
CA GLN A 705 14.76 -15.76 16.34
C GLN A 705 13.56 -14.95 15.79
N LEU A 706 13.21 -13.83 16.43
CA LEU A 706 12.16 -12.94 15.93
C LEU A 706 12.48 -12.41 14.52
N LYS A 707 13.73 -12.01 14.29
CA LYS A 707 14.20 -11.58 12.96
C LYS A 707 14.08 -12.71 11.92
N ILE A 708 14.57 -13.92 12.25
CA ILE A 708 14.51 -15.09 11.37
C ILE A 708 13.06 -15.42 11.03
N GLN A 709 12.18 -15.40 12.02
CA GLN A 709 10.75 -15.69 11.86
C GLN A 709 10.09 -14.68 10.92
N GLU A 710 10.28 -13.37 11.13
CA GLU A 710 9.72 -12.34 10.23
C GLU A 710 10.26 -12.52 8.79
N MET A 711 11.55 -12.80 8.62
CA MET A 711 12.13 -13.03 7.30
C MET A 711 11.57 -14.27 6.61
N LYS A 712 11.35 -15.36 7.36
CA LYS A 712 10.73 -16.59 6.87
C LYS A 712 9.30 -16.34 6.42
N ASP A 713 8.48 -15.70 7.26
CA ASP A 713 7.08 -15.40 6.94
C ASP A 713 6.95 -14.55 5.67
N ARG A 714 7.89 -13.62 5.44
CA ARG A 714 7.94 -12.80 4.23
C ARG A 714 8.40 -13.56 3.00
N LYS A 715 9.40 -14.45 3.14
CA LYS A 715 9.82 -15.34 2.05
C LYS A 715 8.66 -16.24 1.63
N ASP A 716 7.94 -16.83 2.58
CA ASP A 716 6.81 -17.72 2.33
C ASP A 716 5.64 -16.96 1.67
N ALA A 717 5.31 -15.76 2.16
CA ALA A 717 4.30 -14.90 1.55
C ALA A 717 4.66 -14.51 0.10
N SER A 718 5.92 -14.15 -0.16
CA SER A 718 6.41 -13.82 -1.51
C SER A 718 6.33 -15.02 -2.46
N GLN A 719 6.70 -16.22 -1.98
CA GLN A 719 6.57 -17.45 -2.74
C GLN A 719 5.10 -17.78 -3.06
N LEU A 720 4.19 -17.59 -2.10
CA LEU A 720 2.76 -17.81 -2.30
C LEU A 720 2.17 -16.86 -3.35
N ILE A 721 2.54 -15.58 -3.33
CA ILE A 721 2.11 -14.59 -4.34
C ILE A 721 2.60 -14.99 -5.74
N ARG A 722 3.85 -15.44 -5.86
CA ARG A 722 4.41 -15.92 -7.14
C ARG A 722 3.69 -17.16 -7.64
N LYS A 723 3.39 -18.11 -6.74
CA LYS A 723 2.65 -19.32 -7.07
C LYS A 723 1.24 -18.98 -7.58
N ARG A 724 0.54 -18.04 -6.93
CA ARG A 724 -0.78 -17.55 -7.38
C ARG A 724 -0.69 -16.86 -8.74
N LYS A 725 0.29 -16.00 -8.94
CA LYS A 725 0.49 -15.34 -10.24
C LYS A 725 0.77 -16.35 -11.36
N ALA A 726 1.57 -17.38 -11.08
CA ALA A 726 1.84 -18.45 -12.04
C ALA A 726 0.59 -19.28 -12.35
N THR A 727 -0.28 -19.54 -11.36
CA THR A 727 -1.57 -20.21 -11.61
C THR A 727 -2.51 -19.34 -12.42
N ASP A 728 -2.64 -18.05 -12.10
CA ASP A 728 -3.52 -17.12 -12.83
C ASP A 728 -3.05 -16.94 -14.29
N GLU A 729 -1.74 -16.88 -14.54
CA GLU A 729 -1.17 -16.83 -15.89
C GLU A 729 -1.39 -18.15 -16.66
N ALA A 730 -1.35 -19.29 -15.98
CA ALA A 730 -1.63 -20.59 -16.59
C ALA A 730 -3.12 -20.73 -16.94
N ASP A 731 -4.02 -20.26 -16.07
CA ASP A 731 -5.46 -20.27 -16.29
C ASP A 731 -5.88 -19.29 -17.39
N HIS A 732 -5.22 -18.14 -17.51
CA HIS A 732 -5.48 -17.19 -18.61
C HIS A 732 -4.99 -17.70 -19.99
N ARG A 733 -4.08 -18.68 -20.01
CA ARG A 733 -3.60 -19.34 -21.24
C ARG A 733 -4.46 -20.54 -21.66
N ARG A 734 -5.21 -21.13 -20.73
CA ARG A 734 -6.18 -22.20 -21.01
C ARG A 734 -7.48 -21.60 -21.52
#